data_AF-A0A3E3DN76-F1
#
_entry.id   AF-A0A3E3DN76-F1
#
_cell.length_a   1.000
_cell.length_b   1.000
_cell.length_c   1.000
_cell.angle_alpha   90.00
_cell.angle_beta   90.00
_cell.angle_gamma   90.00
#
_symmetry.space_group_name_H-M   'P 1'
#
loop_
_entity.id
_entity.type
_entity.pdbx_description
1 polymer ?
#
loop_
_entity_poly.entity_id
_entity_poly.type
_entity_poly.pdbx_seq_one_letter_code
_entity_poly.pdbx_strand_id
1 'polypeptide(L)'
;MEINKQPIYPVEPWTVTETEFKMETNYRNETTFSLSNGYLGTRGTLEEGYDFTVNEGLEGNFINGFYESEPIRYGEWNYGFPTESQSLLNLPDLKTIRLFLDGEELDIRKGEVSGWRRTLHMDQGTVTRSFDWTSPAGRTVHVDTVRLVSFGVKNLMAMSYEVTPVNFDGEITFLSVLDANVENHTRKTNPLVDYGPFGCCLLTDRITADESMLFYQGTTEHSGLTMACGSVMTVKSPLTQEWSVTEDGLHCRHKIAVHGTKGQTITAEKQIAYTSSLDLEKNAMRDFILSILKEAVKKGFKSEAASQEACMKAMWNQADVVIEGDDALLQGMRFNLFHILQSASRDGKNGMGAKGLSGEGYEGHYFWDTEMYVMPALIYTNADLAKSLLGYRYRTLDEARDRARVLGHEKGALYPWRTINGQEASTYFPLGTAQYHINADIAYAFKLYLDVTGDMEFLKDQAAEVLVETARVWADVGCFAESRGGKYCICAVTGPDEYNAIVDNNFYTNLMARENIRDAGWALDTLRAMDEAAWEALVAKLGVKEEERALWNRIVENMYFPYDEGRKVYPLDDGFMMRKPWDESKIPPEKRHLLYENYHPLFIFRQRMSKQADAILGMVLHSNYFTEEELRRNYDFYQEVTLHHSSLSTCIFGILACRIGYEEEAYTYFAQSARMDLDDYHDNFYAGIHAANMAGTWQAVVFGFAGLRVNRGFLELHPILPEKMKGYEFRFMYRGRLLHVRTGREGTRVTLLSGDGVVLWLGDTRHQLLKEGDYVCC
;
A
#
# COMPACT_ATOMS: atom_id res chain seq x y z
N MET A 1 -1.81 15.02 18.47
CA MET A 1 -3.01 14.32 17.98
C MET A 1 -3.82 13.86 19.19
N GLU A 2 -5.13 14.15 19.26
CA GLU A 2 -5.98 13.68 20.36
C GLU A 2 -6.20 12.16 20.25
N ILE A 3 -5.51 11.36 21.06
CA ILE A 3 -5.56 9.88 21.01
C ILE A 3 -6.90 9.24 21.43
N ASN A 4 -7.91 10.06 21.70
CA ASN A 4 -9.19 9.64 22.26
C ASN A 4 -10.37 10.05 21.37
N LYS A 5 -10.18 10.13 20.04
CA LYS A 5 -11.31 10.27 19.12
C LYS A 5 -12.23 9.07 19.34
N GLN A 6 -13.52 9.33 19.53
CA GLN A 6 -14.50 8.26 19.67
C GLN A 6 -14.51 7.44 18.36
N PRO A 7 -14.48 6.09 18.44
CA PRO A 7 -14.54 5.25 17.26
C PRO A 7 -15.75 5.61 16.38
N ILE A 8 -15.52 5.77 15.08
CA ILE A 8 -16.58 6.15 14.12
C ILE A 8 -17.54 4.97 13.89
N TYR A 9 -17.01 3.75 13.93
CA TYR A 9 -17.74 2.50 13.72
C TYR A 9 -17.88 1.72 15.04
N PRO A 10 -18.89 0.83 15.16
CA PRO A 10 -18.93 -0.14 16.23
C PRO A 10 -17.62 -0.94 16.30
N VAL A 11 -17.16 -1.18 17.52
CA VAL A 11 -15.94 -1.95 17.76
C VAL A 11 -16.25 -3.44 17.59
N GLU A 12 -15.80 -4.02 16.48
CA GLU A 12 -16.03 -5.40 16.09
C GLU A 12 -14.69 -6.01 15.61
N PRO A 13 -14.19 -7.12 16.19
CA PRO A 13 -12.83 -7.61 15.91
C PRO A 13 -12.54 -8.02 14.46
N TRP A 14 -13.55 -8.39 13.67
CA TRP A 14 -13.39 -8.92 12.30
C TRP A 14 -14.16 -8.14 11.24
N THR A 15 -14.97 -7.18 11.67
CA THR A 15 -15.86 -6.43 10.79
C THR A 15 -15.75 -4.94 11.03
N VAL A 16 -16.08 -4.17 10.01
CA VAL A 16 -16.34 -2.74 10.14
C VAL A 16 -17.76 -2.52 9.63
N THR A 17 -18.63 -1.97 10.48
CA THR A 17 -20.06 -1.83 10.16
C THR A 17 -20.49 -0.37 10.20
N GLU A 18 -21.05 0.12 9.10
CA GLU A 18 -21.83 1.35 9.05
C GLU A 18 -23.30 1.01 9.33
N THR A 19 -23.89 1.65 10.35
CA THR A 19 -25.28 1.40 10.81
C THR A 19 -26.29 2.42 10.30
N GLU A 20 -25.84 3.41 9.53
CA GLU A 20 -26.68 4.45 8.95
C GLU A 20 -26.00 5.02 7.70
N PHE A 21 -26.75 5.22 6.62
CA PHE A 21 -26.25 5.92 5.44
C PHE A 21 -26.32 7.44 5.64
N LYS A 22 -25.19 8.13 5.47
CA LYS A 22 -25.11 9.60 5.47
C LYS A 22 -24.25 10.07 4.30
N MET A 23 -24.82 10.94 3.48
CA MET A 23 -24.13 11.46 2.31
C MET A 23 -22.86 12.22 2.69
N GLU A 24 -22.89 12.95 3.81
CA GLU A 24 -21.79 13.77 4.33
C GLU A 24 -20.54 12.94 4.67
N THR A 25 -20.71 11.66 4.99
CA THR A 25 -19.61 10.76 5.33
C THR A 25 -19.35 9.68 4.28
N ASN A 26 -20.19 9.61 3.25
CA ASN A 26 -20.14 8.50 2.30
C ASN A 26 -18.84 8.49 1.50
N TYR A 27 -18.27 9.65 1.15
CA TYR A 27 -16.99 9.70 0.44
C TYR A 27 -15.84 9.00 1.19
N ARG A 28 -15.80 9.15 2.52
CA ARG A 28 -14.87 8.39 3.36
C ARG A 28 -15.21 6.90 3.36
N ASN A 29 -16.49 6.58 3.53
CA ASN A 29 -16.94 5.19 3.66
C ASN A 29 -16.72 4.40 2.36
N GLU A 30 -16.78 5.03 1.20
CA GLU A 30 -16.33 4.43 -0.06
C GLU A 30 -14.87 3.92 0.02
N THR A 31 -13.97 4.59 0.72
CA THR A 31 -12.63 4.04 0.99
C THR A 31 -12.69 2.91 2.02
N THR A 32 -13.41 3.10 3.12
CA THR A 32 -13.56 2.09 4.21
C THR A 32 -14.00 0.73 3.67
N PHE A 33 -14.95 0.73 2.74
CA PHE A 33 -15.56 -0.48 2.17
C PHE A 33 -14.96 -0.84 0.80
N SER A 34 -13.75 -0.36 0.49
CA SER A 34 -13.05 -0.72 -0.75
C SER A 34 -12.57 -2.17 -0.74
N LEU A 35 -12.62 -2.80 -1.92
CA LEU A 35 -12.19 -4.18 -2.15
C LEU A 35 -11.17 -4.23 -3.28
N SER A 36 -10.16 -5.08 -3.14
CA SER A 36 -9.11 -5.30 -4.12
C SER A 36 -8.55 -6.72 -4.03
N ASN A 37 -7.83 -7.14 -5.06
CA ASN A 37 -7.01 -8.35 -5.06
C ASN A 37 -5.56 -8.08 -5.53
N GLY A 38 -5.13 -6.82 -5.55
CA GLY A 38 -3.82 -6.38 -6.00
C GLY A 38 -3.71 -6.17 -7.51
N TYR A 39 -4.67 -6.69 -8.28
CA TYR A 39 -4.80 -6.45 -9.72
C TYR A 39 -5.95 -5.48 -10.01
N LEU A 40 -7.14 -5.81 -9.51
CA LEU A 40 -8.37 -5.02 -9.60
C LEU A 40 -8.66 -4.39 -8.25
N GLY A 41 -9.12 -3.14 -8.25
CA GLY A 41 -9.65 -2.47 -7.06
C GLY A 41 -10.94 -1.74 -7.37
N THR A 42 -11.83 -1.68 -6.40
CA THR A 42 -13.07 -0.91 -6.45
C THR A 42 -13.31 -0.19 -5.14
N ARG A 43 -13.80 1.03 -5.22
CA ARG A 43 -14.35 1.74 -4.07
C ARG A 43 -15.63 1.07 -3.57
N GLY A 44 -15.93 1.31 -2.30
CA GLY A 44 -17.08 0.81 -1.54
C GLY A 44 -18.41 1.50 -1.86
N THR A 45 -18.60 1.94 -3.10
CA THR A 45 -19.84 2.57 -3.58
C THR A 45 -21.02 1.60 -3.58
N LEU A 46 -22.23 2.17 -3.60
CA LEU A 46 -23.50 1.47 -3.49
C LEU A 46 -23.88 0.79 -4.82
N GLU A 47 -24.38 -0.44 -4.77
CA GLU A 47 -24.71 -1.21 -5.97
C GLU A 47 -25.82 -0.58 -6.83
N GLU A 48 -26.75 0.16 -6.25
CA GLU A 48 -27.82 0.88 -6.96
C GLU A 48 -27.34 2.18 -7.60
N GLY A 49 -26.12 2.63 -7.30
CA GLY A 49 -25.61 3.94 -7.71
C GLY A 49 -26.36 5.11 -7.07
N TYR A 50 -25.74 6.28 -7.05
CA TYR A 50 -26.34 7.53 -6.57
C TYR A 50 -25.66 8.69 -7.29
N ASP A 51 -26.34 9.83 -7.42
CA ASP A 51 -25.67 11.02 -7.93
C ASP A 51 -24.93 11.71 -6.78
N PHE A 52 -23.71 12.14 -7.05
CA PHE A 52 -22.83 12.84 -6.15
C PHE A 52 -22.04 13.91 -6.92
N THR A 53 -21.63 14.96 -6.21
CA THR A 53 -20.60 15.88 -6.68
C THR A 53 -19.20 15.34 -6.35
N VAL A 54 -18.16 15.89 -6.96
CA VAL A 54 -16.74 15.57 -6.66
C VAL A 54 -16.34 15.77 -5.17
N ASN A 55 -17.18 16.46 -4.38
CA ASN A 55 -16.96 16.64 -2.95
C ASN A 55 -17.71 15.62 -2.09
N GLU A 56 -18.65 14.88 -2.66
CA GLU A 56 -19.54 13.96 -1.94
C GLU A 56 -19.19 12.48 -2.19
N GLY A 57 -18.50 12.17 -3.28
CA GLY A 57 -18.11 10.80 -3.60
C GLY A 57 -17.21 10.67 -4.82
N LEU A 58 -16.78 9.43 -5.07
CA LEU A 58 -16.09 9.00 -6.27
C LEU A 58 -16.45 7.54 -6.56
N GLU A 59 -17.09 7.30 -7.70
CA GLU A 59 -17.15 5.95 -8.27
C GLU A 59 -15.78 5.63 -8.87
N GLY A 60 -15.14 4.55 -8.38
CA GLY A 60 -13.73 4.29 -8.61
C GLY A 60 -13.46 2.82 -8.87
N ASN A 61 -13.01 2.49 -10.08
CA ASN A 61 -12.59 1.14 -10.49
C ASN A 61 -11.20 1.23 -11.12
N PHE A 62 -10.27 0.35 -10.73
CA PHE A 62 -8.86 0.51 -11.09
C PHE A 62 -8.22 -0.83 -11.47
N ILE A 63 -7.38 -0.83 -12.51
CA ILE A 63 -6.43 -1.91 -12.79
C ILE A 63 -5.04 -1.43 -12.39
N ASN A 64 -4.33 -2.21 -11.58
CA ASN A 64 -2.97 -1.88 -11.14
C ASN A 64 -2.03 -1.72 -12.33
N GLY A 65 -1.26 -0.63 -12.34
CA GLY A 65 -0.33 -0.29 -13.41
C GLY A 65 -0.98 0.27 -14.67
N PHE A 66 -2.32 0.40 -14.75
CA PHE A 66 -2.99 1.03 -15.89
C PHE A 66 -3.11 2.55 -15.66
N TYR A 67 -2.45 3.33 -16.50
CA TYR A 67 -2.29 4.78 -16.29
C TYR A 67 -2.50 5.57 -17.58
N GLU A 68 -2.75 6.87 -17.42
CA GLU A 68 -2.64 7.86 -18.50
C GLU A 68 -1.43 8.77 -18.26
N SER A 69 -0.87 9.30 -19.35
CA SER A 69 0.24 10.23 -19.34
C SER A 69 -0.14 11.59 -19.88
N GLU A 70 0.49 12.64 -19.36
CA GLU A 70 0.32 14.01 -19.86
C GLU A 70 1.67 14.72 -19.93
N PRO A 71 1.92 15.55 -20.95
CA PRO A 71 3.11 16.39 -20.99
C PRO A 71 3.18 17.33 -19.79
N ILE A 72 4.26 17.25 -19.02
CA ILE A 72 4.47 18.11 -17.86
C ILE A 72 4.84 19.52 -18.32
N ARG A 73 4.14 20.53 -17.78
CA ARG A 73 4.42 21.94 -18.04
C ARG A 73 5.34 22.51 -16.97
N TYR A 74 6.53 22.94 -17.38
CA TYR A 74 7.48 23.64 -16.51
C TYR A 74 7.52 25.13 -16.83
N GLY A 75 7.55 25.96 -15.77
CA GLY A 75 7.89 27.38 -15.93
C GLY A 75 9.34 27.58 -16.35
N GLU A 76 10.24 26.71 -15.88
CA GLU A 76 11.65 26.64 -16.27
C GLU A 76 12.07 25.18 -16.42
N TRP A 77 12.60 24.83 -17.59
CA TRP A 77 13.03 23.46 -17.91
C TRP A 77 14.51 23.24 -17.58
N ASN A 78 14.82 22.09 -16.99
CA ASN A 78 16.19 21.60 -16.80
C ASN A 78 16.34 20.21 -17.40
N TYR A 79 17.54 19.88 -17.90
CA TYR A 79 17.84 18.54 -18.39
C TYR A 79 17.59 17.50 -17.29
N GLY A 80 16.97 16.38 -17.65
CA GLY A 80 16.67 15.28 -16.73
C GLY A 80 15.42 15.47 -15.86
N PHE A 81 14.64 16.54 -16.05
CA PHE A 81 13.28 16.58 -15.52
C PHE A 81 12.39 15.58 -16.29
N PRO A 82 11.40 14.94 -15.63
CA PRO A 82 10.46 14.08 -16.35
C PRO A 82 9.64 14.91 -17.34
N THR A 83 9.42 14.37 -18.53
CA THR A 83 8.65 15.04 -19.59
C THR A 83 7.16 14.74 -19.52
N GLU A 84 6.79 13.60 -18.95
CA GLU A 84 5.43 13.08 -18.91
C GLU A 84 5.06 12.71 -17.46
N SER A 85 3.82 13.02 -17.07
CA SER A 85 3.24 12.53 -15.84
C SER A 85 2.69 11.12 -16.03
N GLN A 86 2.35 10.48 -14.93
CA GLN A 86 1.69 9.19 -14.92
C GLN A 86 0.58 9.28 -13.86
N SER A 87 -0.65 8.89 -14.20
CA SER A 87 -1.72 8.82 -13.21
C SER A 87 -2.61 7.62 -13.45
N LEU A 88 -2.85 6.85 -12.40
CA LEU A 88 -3.82 5.74 -12.38
C LEU A 88 -5.18 6.23 -12.86
N LEU A 89 -5.75 5.54 -13.84
CA LEU A 89 -7.00 5.94 -14.45
C LEU A 89 -8.20 5.27 -13.77
N ASN A 90 -9.25 6.04 -13.55
CA ASN A 90 -10.55 5.51 -13.18
C ASN A 90 -11.20 4.82 -14.39
N LEU A 91 -11.73 3.62 -14.20
CA LEU A 91 -12.24 2.76 -15.26
C LEU A 91 -13.77 2.66 -15.22
N PRO A 92 -14.43 2.32 -16.35
CA PRO A 92 -15.88 2.20 -16.44
C PRO A 92 -16.50 1.45 -15.27
N ASP A 93 -17.66 1.93 -14.77
CA ASP A 93 -18.39 1.23 -13.71
C ASP A 93 -19.28 0.14 -14.29
N LEU A 94 -19.15 -1.06 -13.73
CA LEU A 94 -20.00 -2.21 -14.03
C LEU A 94 -20.69 -2.72 -12.78
N LYS A 95 -20.59 -2.06 -11.63
CA LYS A 95 -21.26 -2.50 -10.40
C LYS A 95 -22.73 -2.16 -10.42
N THR A 96 -23.09 -1.02 -11.01
CA THR A 96 -24.45 -0.48 -10.95
C THR A 96 -25.55 -1.47 -11.40
N ILE A 97 -26.53 -1.68 -10.52
CA ILE A 97 -27.80 -2.39 -10.73
C ILE A 97 -28.91 -1.45 -10.24
N ARG A 98 -29.53 -0.70 -11.16
CA ARG A 98 -30.70 0.14 -10.82
C ARG A 98 -31.91 -0.77 -10.59
N LEU A 99 -32.61 -0.61 -9.48
CA LEU A 99 -33.77 -1.42 -9.12
C LEU A 99 -35.06 -0.60 -9.33
N PHE A 100 -36.09 -1.17 -9.94
CA PHE A 100 -37.39 -0.53 -10.11
C PHE A 100 -38.52 -1.40 -9.56
N LEU A 101 -39.46 -0.80 -8.84
CA LEU A 101 -40.68 -1.42 -8.31
C LEU A 101 -41.90 -0.87 -9.07
N ASP A 102 -42.50 -1.66 -9.96
CA ASP A 102 -43.55 -1.22 -10.90
C ASP A 102 -43.20 0.11 -11.61
N GLY A 103 -41.93 0.24 -12.04
CA GLY A 103 -41.40 1.42 -12.73
C GLY A 103 -40.89 2.56 -11.84
N GLU A 104 -41.01 2.47 -10.51
CA GLU A 104 -40.44 3.43 -9.58
C GLU A 104 -39.01 3.02 -9.16
N GLU A 105 -38.03 3.88 -9.40
CA GLU A 105 -36.61 3.61 -9.11
C GLU A 105 -36.29 3.67 -7.61
N LEU A 106 -35.49 2.72 -7.14
CA LEU A 106 -34.84 2.79 -5.84
C LEU A 106 -33.75 3.86 -5.89
N ASP A 107 -34.05 5.01 -5.29
CA ASP A 107 -33.09 6.08 -5.01
C ASP A 107 -33.00 6.24 -3.50
N ILE A 108 -31.82 5.95 -2.94
CA ILE A 108 -31.55 5.98 -1.50
C ILE A 108 -31.81 7.37 -0.87
N ARG A 109 -31.89 8.42 -1.70
CA ARG A 109 -32.10 9.82 -1.27
C ARG A 109 -33.57 10.25 -1.27
N LYS A 110 -34.46 9.52 -1.96
CA LYS A 110 -35.86 9.94 -2.18
C LYS A 110 -36.90 9.09 -1.44
N GLY A 111 -36.55 7.87 -1.06
CA GLY A 111 -37.41 6.99 -0.24
C GLY A 111 -37.04 6.98 1.23
N GLU A 112 -37.74 6.15 2.01
CA GLU A 112 -37.40 5.90 3.42
C GLU A 112 -36.51 4.66 3.53
N VAL A 113 -35.35 4.82 4.15
CA VAL A 113 -34.39 3.73 4.41
C VAL A 113 -34.44 3.39 5.87
N SER A 114 -34.56 2.10 6.19
CA SER A 114 -34.51 1.62 7.57
C SER A 114 -33.70 0.32 7.68
N GLY A 115 -33.23 0.00 8.88
CA GLY A 115 -32.42 -1.20 9.11
C GLY A 115 -31.08 -1.22 8.38
N TRP A 116 -30.54 -0.06 8.00
CA TRP A 116 -29.30 0.03 7.21
C TRP A 116 -28.12 -0.62 7.92
N ARG A 117 -27.43 -1.48 7.17
CA ARG A 117 -26.16 -2.05 7.57
C ARG A 117 -25.27 -2.22 6.35
N ARG A 118 -24.09 -1.61 6.33
CA ARG A 118 -23.02 -1.91 5.37
C ARG A 118 -21.81 -2.41 6.13
N THR A 119 -21.38 -3.64 5.87
CA THR A 119 -20.34 -4.32 6.65
C THR A 119 -19.22 -4.82 5.76
N LEU A 120 -17.98 -4.44 6.08
CA LEU A 120 -16.77 -5.08 5.57
C LEU A 120 -16.46 -6.29 6.44
N HIS A 121 -16.40 -7.48 5.83
CA HIS A 121 -15.97 -8.72 6.48
C HIS A 121 -14.50 -8.96 6.15
N MET A 122 -13.60 -8.62 7.07
CA MET A 122 -12.16 -8.71 6.84
C MET A 122 -11.67 -10.16 6.82
N ASP A 123 -12.36 -11.05 7.54
CA ASP A 123 -12.14 -12.49 7.57
C ASP A 123 -12.55 -13.21 6.28
N GLN A 124 -13.55 -12.66 5.57
CA GLN A 124 -14.10 -13.23 4.34
C GLN A 124 -13.67 -12.48 3.07
N GLY A 125 -13.20 -11.23 3.19
CA GLY A 125 -12.81 -10.40 2.05
C GLY A 125 -14.00 -9.99 1.19
N THR A 126 -15.13 -9.66 1.84
CA THR A 126 -16.39 -9.29 1.21
C THR A 126 -16.99 -8.03 1.84
N VAL A 127 -17.84 -7.33 1.09
CA VAL A 127 -18.70 -6.28 1.63
C VAL A 127 -20.15 -6.73 1.49
N THR A 128 -20.89 -6.64 2.59
CA THR A 128 -22.33 -6.94 2.62
C THR A 128 -23.13 -5.69 2.92
N ARG A 129 -24.33 -5.58 2.36
CA ARG A 129 -25.29 -4.56 2.75
C ARG A 129 -26.66 -5.17 2.99
N SER A 130 -27.40 -4.64 3.97
CA SER A 130 -28.76 -5.04 4.30
C SER A 130 -29.58 -3.81 4.68
N PHE A 131 -30.75 -3.62 4.07
CA PHE A 131 -31.65 -2.51 4.38
C PHE A 131 -33.07 -2.75 3.86
N ASP A 132 -34.03 -2.10 4.49
CA ASP A 132 -35.37 -1.94 3.94
C ASP A 132 -35.48 -0.57 3.27
N TRP A 133 -36.02 -0.55 2.05
CA TRP A 133 -36.36 0.68 1.35
C TRP A 133 -37.85 0.73 1.06
N THR A 134 -38.49 1.82 1.49
CA THR A 134 -39.88 2.13 1.17
C THR A 134 -39.93 3.25 0.15
N SER A 135 -40.52 2.96 -1.01
CA SER A 135 -40.69 3.91 -2.09
C SER A 135 -41.65 5.04 -1.70
N PRO A 136 -41.56 6.22 -2.33
CA PRO A 136 -42.57 7.27 -2.20
C PRO A 136 -44.02 6.81 -2.46
N ALA A 137 -44.23 5.80 -3.31
CA ALA A 137 -45.56 5.18 -3.50
C ALA A 137 -45.98 4.19 -2.40
N GLY A 138 -45.14 3.96 -1.38
CA GLY A 138 -45.42 3.10 -0.22
C GLY A 138 -45.10 1.61 -0.43
N ARG A 139 -44.38 1.24 -1.49
CA ARG A 139 -43.92 -0.14 -1.71
C ARG A 139 -42.61 -0.37 -0.96
N THR A 140 -42.52 -1.44 -0.19
CA THR A 140 -41.33 -1.75 0.61
C THR A 140 -40.65 -3.02 0.10
N VAL A 141 -39.33 -2.95 -0.07
CA VAL A 141 -38.47 -4.11 -0.33
C VAL A 141 -37.39 -4.22 0.74
N HIS A 142 -37.03 -5.46 1.09
CA HIS A 142 -35.79 -5.76 1.78
C HIS A 142 -34.71 -6.08 0.75
N VAL A 143 -33.53 -5.47 0.91
CA VAL A 143 -32.39 -5.64 0.01
C VAL A 143 -31.20 -6.16 0.79
N ASP A 144 -30.64 -7.29 0.33
CA ASP A 144 -29.35 -7.81 0.78
C ASP A 144 -28.37 -7.85 -0.40
N THR A 145 -27.18 -7.29 -0.24
CA THR A 145 -26.12 -7.37 -1.25
C THR A 145 -24.86 -7.98 -0.66
N VAL A 146 -24.12 -8.74 -1.47
CA VAL A 146 -22.78 -9.23 -1.14
C VAL A 146 -21.88 -9.03 -2.36
N ARG A 147 -20.71 -8.43 -2.17
CA ARG A 147 -19.71 -8.21 -3.23
C ARG A 147 -18.33 -8.69 -2.81
N LEU A 148 -17.57 -9.20 -3.78
CA LEU A 148 -16.16 -9.56 -3.64
C LEU A 148 -15.35 -9.21 -4.90
N VAL A 149 -14.06 -8.95 -4.71
CA VAL A 149 -13.04 -8.93 -5.77
C VAL A 149 -12.19 -10.19 -5.60
N SER A 150 -12.24 -11.09 -6.58
CA SER A 150 -11.81 -12.49 -6.41
C SER A 150 -10.30 -12.62 -6.27
N PHE A 151 -9.83 -13.23 -5.18
CA PHE A 151 -8.44 -13.68 -5.07
C PHE A 151 -8.14 -14.92 -5.92
N GLY A 152 -9.15 -15.72 -6.26
CA GLY A 152 -9.00 -16.94 -7.07
C GLY A 152 -8.89 -16.66 -8.57
N VAL A 153 -9.52 -15.59 -9.05
CA VAL A 153 -9.48 -15.15 -10.46
C VAL A 153 -9.21 -13.65 -10.49
N LYS A 154 -7.95 -13.27 -10.74
CA LYS A 154 -7.48 -11.87 -10.59
C LYS A 154 -8.33 -10.83 -11.35
N ASN A 155 -8.93 -11.22 -12.49
CA ASN A 155 -9.71 -10.35 -13.36
C ASN A 155 -11.18 -10.20 -12.96
N LEU A 156 -11.67 -10.94 -11.95
CA LEU A 156 -13.11 -11.11 -11.65
C LEU A 156 -13.54 -10.35 -10.39
N MET A 157 -14.68 -9.67 -10.49
CA MET A 157 -15.52 -9.21 -9.39
C MET A 157 -16.88 -9.91 -9.49
N ALA A 158 -17.44 -10.30 -8.35
CA ALA A 158 -18.70 -11.02 -8.27
C ALA A 158 -19.64 -10.39 -7.23
N MET A 159 -20.93 -10.38 -7.53
CA MET A 159 -21.96 -9.80 -6.67
C MET A 159 -23.22 -10.67 -6.63
N SER A 160 -23.86 -10.72 -5.47
CA SER A 160 -25.24 -11.15 -5.27
C SER A 160 -26.08 -9.96 -4.81
N TYR A 161 -27.24 -9.75 -5.43
CA TYR A 161 -28.20 -8.71 -5.11
C TYR A 161 -29.56 -9.37 -4.91
N GLU A 162 -30.01 -9.45 -3.67
CA GLU A 162 -31.25 -10.09 -3.26
C GLU A 162 -32.31 -9.06 -2.92
N VAL A 163 -33.51 -9.24 -3.44
CA VAL A 163 -34.66 -8.35 -3.23
C VAL A 163 -35.86 -9.16 -2.78
N THR A 164 -36.43 -8.79 -1.63
CA THR A 164 -37.64 -9.42 -1.10
C THR A 164 -38.76 -8.38 -0.98
N PRO A 165 -39.84 -8.45 -1.78
CA PRO A 165 -41.02 -7.60 -1.59
C PRO A 165 -41.66 -7.82 -0.23
N VAL A 166 -41.86 -6.76 0.54
CA VAL A 166 -42.36 -6.84 1.91
C VAL A 166 -43.88 -6.70 1.97
N ASN A 167 -44.45 -5.78 1.20
CA ASN A 167 -45.87 -5.42 1.31
C ASN A 167 -46.65 -5.43 -0.02
N PHE A 168 -46.06 -5.90 -1.11
CA PHE A 168 -46.68 -5.89 -2.44
C PHE A 168 -46.31 -7.13 -3.27
N ASP A 169 -47.16 -7.40 -4.28
CA ASP A 169 -46.85 -8.23 -5.44
C ASP A 169 -46.77 -7.29 -6.64
N GLY A 170 -45.81 -7.48 -7.55
CA GLY A 170 -45.62 -6.54 -8.66
C GLY A 170 -44.46 -6.89 -9.58
N GLU A 171 -44.18 -6.03 -10.54
CA GLU A 171 -42.98 -6.14 -11.38
C GLU A 171 -41.77 -5.59 -10.60
N ILE A 172 -40.71 -6.40 -10.52
CA ILE A 172 -39.39 -5.92 -10.13
C ILE A 172 -38.50 -5.95 -11.36
N THR A 173 -37.87 -4.82 -11.65
CA THR A 173 -36.89 -4.74 -12.73
C THR A 173 -35.50 -4.47 -12.19
N PHE A 174 -34.56 -5.32 -12.56
CA PHE A 174 -33.12 -5.10 -12.39
C PHE A 174 -32.56 -4.52 -13.69
N LEU A 175 -31.87 -3.39 -13.61
CA LEU A 175 -31.19 -2.78 -14.74
C LEU A 175 -29.70 -2.75 -14.44
N SER A 176 -28.98 -3.73 -14.98
CA SER A 176 -27.53 -3.74 -14.96
C SER A 176 -27.00 -2.65 -15.90
N VAL A 177 -26.16 -1.77 -15.38
CA VAL A 177 -25.54 -0.69 -16.14
C VAL A 177 -24.03 -0.96 -16.26
N LEU A 178 -23.50 -0.68 -17.44
CA LEU A 178 -22.09 -0.36 -17.67
C LEU A 178 -22.05 1.13 -18.00
N ASP A 179 -21.33 1.90 -17.20
CA ASP A 179 -21.13 3.33 -17.37
C ASP A 179 -19.67 3.58 -17.75
N ALA A 180 -19.42 3.99 -18.99
CA ALA A 180 -18.09 4.34 -19.48
C ALA A 180 -17.80 5.85 -19.40
N ASN A 181 -18.72 6.66 -18.90
CA ASN A 181 -18.53 8.09 -18.72
C ASN A 181 -17.80 8.38 -17.40
N VAL A 182 -16.57 7.87 -17.29
CA VAL A 182 -15.74 8.00 -16.10
C VAL A 182 -14.73 9.13 -16.26
N GLU A 183 -14.47 9.81 -15.14
CA GLU A 183 -13.53 10.93 -15.08
C GLU A 183 -12.54 10.71 -13.93
N ASN A 184 -11.36 11.30 -14.12
CA ASN A 184 -10.36 11.45 -13.06
C ASN A 184 -10.46 12.84 -12.42
N HIS A 185 -10.34 12.87 -11.10
CA HIS A 185 -10.44 14.06 -10.24
C HIS A 185 -9.21 14.28 -9.36
N THR A 186 -8.03 13.92 -9.87
CA THR A 186 -6.73 13.97 -9.16
C THR A 186 -6.43 15.29 -8.46
N ARG A 187 -6.87 16.44 -9.01
CA ARG A 187 -6.70 17.76 -8.36
C ARG A 187 -7.41 17.87 -7.00
N LYS A 188 -8.52 17.16 -6.81
CA LYS A 188 -9.26 17.15 -5.54
C LYS A 188 -8.45 16.47 -4.43
N THR A 189 -7.75 15.39 -4.77
CA THR A 189 -6.96 14.59 -3.83
C THR A 189 -5.50 15.03 -3.74
N ASN A 190 -5.01 15.80 -4.72
CA ASN A 190 -3.67 16.36 -4.76
C ASN A 190 -3.69 17.83 -5.27
N PRO A 191 -4.06 18.81 -4.42
CA PRO A 191 -4.24 20.19 -4.85
C PRO A 191 -2.94 20.91 -5.23
N LEU A 192 -1.78 20.34 -4.89
CA LEU A 192 -0.45 20.89 -5.17
C LEU A 192 0.04 20.62 -6.60
N VAL A 193 -0.64 19.73 -7.32
CA VAL A 193 -0.28 19.33 -8.68
C VAL A 193 -1.27 19.98 -9.66
N ASP A 194 -0.73 20.74 -10.63
CA ASP A 194 -1.50 21.49 -11.64
C ASP A 194 -1.46 20.81 -13.03
N TYR A 195 -1.08 19.53 -13.07
CA TYR A 195 -1.13 18.66 -14.24
C TYR A 195 -1.82 17.34 -13.86
N GLY A 196 -2.23 16.58 -14.86
CA GLY A 196 -2.81 15.26 -14.69
C GLY A 196 -3.62 14.94 -15.91
N PRO A 197 -4.05 13.68 -16.11
CA PRO A 197 -5.31 13.49 -16.80
C PRO A 197 -6.42 14.11 -15.93
N PHE A 198 -7.13 15.09 -16.47
CA PHE A 198 -8.34 15.66 -15.87
C PHE A 198 -9.54 15.35 -16.76
N GLY A 199 -10.61 14.84 -16.17
CA GLY A 199 -11.80 14.44 -16.93
C GLY A 199 -11.65 13.06 -17.55
N CYS A 200 -12.29 12.85 -18.71
CA CYS A 200 -12.30 11.58 -19.41
C CYS A 200 -11.08 11.44 -20.33
N CYS A 201 -10.24 10.45 -20.05
CA CYS A 201 -9.04 10.16 -20.83
C CYS A 201 -9.06 8.77 -21.49
N LEU A 202 -10.24 8.14 -21.57
CA LEU A 202 -10.41 6.83 -22.18
C LEU A 202 -11.25 6.94 -23.45
N LEU A 203 -10.59 6.85 -24.60
CA LEU A 203 -11.24 6.93 -25.90
C LEU A 203 -11.93 5.60 -26.22
N THR A 204 -13.25 5.64 -26.40
CA THR A 204 -14.06 4.45 -26.68
C THR A 204 -13.71 3.83 -28.03
N ASP A 205 -13.19 2.60 -28.01
CA ASP A 205 -12.97 1.80 -29.22
C ASP A 205 -14.22 1.00 -29.59
N ARG A 206 -14.87 0.41 -28.59
CA ARG A 206 -16.01 -0.48 -28.78
C ARG A 206 -16.89 -0.51 -27.54
N ILE A 207 -18.18 -0.37 -27.75
CA ILE A 207 -19.21 -0.56 -26.73
C ILE A 207 -20.32 -1.42 -27.33
N THR A 208 -20.71 -2.50 -26.65
CA THR A 208 -21.74 -3.43 -27.14
C THR A 208 -22.55 -4.00 -25.99
N ALA A 209 -23.85 -4.18 -26.23
CA ALA A 209 -24.76 -4.89 -25.33
C ALA A 209 -25.48 -5.98 -26.14
N ASP A 210 -25.28 -7.24 -25.77
CA ASP A 210 -25.99 -8.38 -26.35
C ASP A 210 -26.19 -9.49 -25.29
N GLU A 211 -26.88 -10.57 -25.67
CA GLU A 211 -27.19 -11.70 -24.78
C GLU A 211 -25.96 -12.36 -24.14
N SER A 212 -24.76 -12.15 -24.71
CA SER A 212 -23.53 -12.71 -24.18
C SER A 212 -22.93 -11.89 -23.04
N MET A 213 -22.96 -10.55 -23.14
CA MET A 213 -22.46 -9.63 -22.12
C MET A 213 -22.74 -8.16 -22.45
N LEU A 214 -22.68 -7.29 -21.43
CA LEU A 214 -22.33 -5.89 -21.62
C LEU A 214 -20.81 -5.78 -21.76
N PHE A 215 -20.32 -5.02 -22.73
CA PHE A 215 -18.89 -4.94 -23.02
C PHE A 215 -18.45 -3.54 -23.41
N TYR A 216 -17.28 -3.16 -22.92
CA TYR A 216 -16.57 -1.95 -23.29
C TYR A 216 -15.09 -2.24 -23.54
N GLN A 217 -14.52 -1.55 -24.52
CA GLN A 217 -13.09 -1.44 -24.77
C GLN A 217 -12.75 0.01 -25.09
N GLY A 218 -11.67 0.51 -24.50
CA GLY A 218 -11.17 1.86 -24.73
C GLY A 218 -9.66 1.94 -24.62
N THR A 219 -9.09 2.96 -25.25
CA THR A 219 -7.66 3.23 -25.28
C THR A 219 -7.40 4.62 -24.72
N THR A 220 -6.40 4.73 -23.85
CA THR A 220 -5.93 6.00 -23.30
C THR A 220 -5.43 6.92 -24.41
N GLU A 221 -5.64 8.22 -24.27
CA GLU A 221 -5.35 9.21 -25.30
C GLU A 221 -3.84 9.34 -25.58
N HIS A 222 -3.00 9.36 -24.54
CA HIS A 222 -1.56 9.61 -24.69
C HIS A 222 -0.70 8.38 -24.39
N SER A 223 -0.98 7.62 -23.33
CA SER A 223 -0.17 6.44 -22.97
C SER A 223 -0.40 5.25 -23.92
N GLY A 224 -1.45 5.30 -24.75
CA GLY A 224 -1.79 4.25 -25.73
C GLY A 224 -2.14 2.87 -25.14
N LEU A 225 -2.32 2.76 -23.83
CA LEU A 225 -2.78 1.55 -23.16
C LEU A 225 -4.26 1.30 -23.45
N THR A 226 -4.60 0.03 -23.69
CA THR A 226 -6.00 -0.37 -23.91
C THR A 226 -6.50 -1.16 -22.72
N MET A 227 -7.75 -0.95 -22.35
CA MET A 227 -8.47 -1.77 -21.37
C MET A 227 -9.77 -2.31 -21.96
N ALA A 228 -10.23 -3.46 -21.43
CA ALA A 228 -11.56 -3.96 -21.72
C ALA A 228 -12.23 -4.48 -20.44
N CYS A 229 -13.54 -4.30 -20.37
CA CYS A 229 -14.37 -4.80 -19.28
C CYS A 229 -15.71 -5.31 -19.78
N GLY A 230 -16.31 -6.20 -19.02
CA GLY A 230 -17.65 -6.69 -19.32
C GLY A 230 -18.35 -7.26 -18.12
N SER A 231 -19.68 -7.37 -18.22
CA SER A 231 -20.50 -7.97 -17.18
C SER A 231 -21.64 -8.83 -17.73
N VAL A 232 -22.04 -9.81 -16.91
CA VAL A 232 -23.23 -10.63 -17.12
C VAL A 232 -24.03 -10.63 -15.83
N MET A 233 -25.31 -10.30 -15.93
CA MET A 233 -26.26 -10.42 -14.82
C MET A 233 -27.25 -11.55 -15.12
N THR A 234 -27.53 -12.38 -14.13
CA THR A 234 -28.49 -13.48 -14.24
C THR A 234 -29.52 -13.41 -13.12
N VAL A 235 -30.77 -13.67 -13.45
CA VAL A 235 -31.90 -13.78 -12.51
C VAL A 235 -32.71 -15.01 -12.90
N LYS A 236 -33.22 -15.75 -11.93
CA LYS A 236 -34.05 -16.93 -12.21
C LYS A 236 -35.41 -16.52 -12.78
N SER A 237 -35.86 -17.24 -13.81
CA SER A 237 -37.21 -17.09 -14.41
C SER A 237 -37.56 -15.66 -14.84
N PRO A 238 -36.74 -15.01 -15.71
CA PRO A 238 -37.04 -13.67 -16.20
C PRO A 238 -38.32 -13.66 -17.04
N LEU A 239 -39.15 -12.62 -16.87
CA LEU A 239 -40.32 -12.36 -17.72
C LEU A 239 -39.88 -11.76 -19.05
N THR A 240 -39.02 -10.74 -19.00
CA THR A 240 -38.47 -10.05 -20.17
C THR A 240 -37.00 -9.74 -19.94
N GLN A 241 -36.25 -9.68 -21.04
CA GLN A 241 -34.85 -9.24 -21.05
C GLN A 241 -34.60 -8.34 -22.25
N GLU A 242 -33.87 -7.27 -22.04
CA GLU A 242 -33.53 -6.30 -23.08
C GLU A 242 -32.10 -5.82 -22.89
N TRP A 243 -31.35 -5.76 -23.99
CA TRP A 243 -30.00 -5.20 -24.05
C TRP A 243 -30.02 -3.98 -24.94
N SER A 244 -29.41 -2.90 -24.46
CA SER A 244 -29.33 -1.66 -25.24
C SER A 244 -28.03 -0.93 -24.98
N VAL A 245 -27.62 -0.18 -25.99
CA VAL A 245 -26.58 0.85 -25.91
C VAL A 245 -27.28 2.20 -25.99
N THR A 246 -26.92 3.14 -25.12
CA THR A 246 -27.50 4.48 -25.13
C THR A 246 -27.04 5.28 -26.35
N GLU A 247 -27.81 6.30 -26.75
CA GLU A 247 -27.52 7.12 -27.92
C GLU A 247 -26.18 7.89 -27.81
N ASP A 248 -25.73 8.18 -26.59
CA ASP A 248 -24.44 8.83 -26.31
C ASP A 248 -23.23 7.90 -26.57
N GLY A 249 -23.44 6.58 -26.71
CA GLY A 249 -22.37 5.60 -26.87
C GLY A 249 -21.47 5.43 -25.64
N LEU A 250 -21.93 5.87 -24.46
CA LEU A 250 -21.18 5.81 -23.20
C LEU A 250 -21.78 4.83 -22.18
N HIS A 251 -23.00 4.33 -22.41
CA HIS A 251 -23.62 3.38 -21.50
C HIS A 251 -24.15 2.14 -22.22
N CYS A 252 -23.99 0.98 -21.56
CA CYS A 252 -24.72 -0.24 -21.90
C CYS A 252 -25.68 -0.62 -20.79
N ARG A 253 -26.80 -1.23 -21.15
CA ARG A 253 -27.85 -1.63 -20.22
C ARG A 253 -28.32 -3.05 -20.51
N HIS A 254 -28.53 -3.82 -19.45
CA HIS A 254 -29.24 -5.10 -19.47
C HIS A 254 -30.39 -5.04 -18.47
N LYS A 255 -31.61 -4.93 -19.00
CA LYS A 255 -32.85 -4.89 -18.25
C LYS A 255 -33.40 -6.30 -18.09
N ILE A 256 -33.72 -6.71 -16.87
CA ILE A 256 -34.37 -7.98 -16.55
C ILE A 256 -35.59 -7.69 -15.68
N ALA A 257 -36.79 -7.97 -16.19
CA ALA A 257 -38.02 -7.87 -15.40
C ALA A 257 -38.44 -9.25 -14.89
N VAL A 258 -38.91 -9.30 -13.65
CA VAL A 258 -39.45 -10.49 -13.00
C VAL A 258 -40.71 -10.15 -12.23
N HIS A 259 -41.54 -11.16 -11.96
CA HIS A 259 -42.65 -11.01 -11.04
C HIS A 259 -42.17 -11.18 -9.59
N GLY A 260 -42.27 -10.12 -8.80
CA GLY A 260 -42.06 -10.16 -7.35
C GLY A 260 -43.33 -10.59 -6.63
N THR A 261 -43.21 -11.63 -5.82
CA THR A 261 -44.27 -12.06 -4.89
C THR A 261 -43.86 -11.70 -3.48
N LYS A 262 -44.79 -11.16 -2.70
CA LYS A 262 -44.60 -10.80 -1.30
C LYS A 262 -43.96 -11.93 -0.50
N GLY A 263 -42.87 -11.62 0.17
CA GLY A 263 -42.11 -12.54 1.01
C GLY A 263 -41.24 -13.54 0.25
N GLN A 264 -41.18 -13.49 -1.08
CA GLN A 264 -40.29 -14.33 -1.88
C GLN A 264 -39.08 -13.53 -2.36
N THR A 265 -37.88 -14.01 -2.03
CA THR A 265 -36.62 -13.39 -2.42
C THR A 265 -36.28 -13.70 -3.87
N ILE A 266 -35.91 -12.65 -4.61
CA ILE A 266 -35.34 -12.73 -5.95
C ILE A 266 -33.85 -12.43 -5.85
N THR A 267 -33.02 -13.32 -6.36
CA THR A 267 -31.56 -13.16 -6.42
C THR A 267 -31.12 -12.81 -7.84
N ALA A 268 -30.44 -11.67 -7.99
CA ALA A 268 -29.67 -11.30 -9.16
C ALA A 268 -28.18 -11.52 -8.88
N GLU A 269 -27.52 -12.38 -9.66
CA GLU A 269 -26.07 -12.56 -9.60
C GLU A 269 -25.42 -11.80 -10.76
N LYS A 270 -24.42 -10.96 -10.46
CA LYS A 270 -23.69 -10.19 -11.46
C LYS A 270 -22.19 -10.51 -11.39
N GLN A 271 -21.65 -10.93 -12.53
CA GLN A 271 -20.23 -11.21 -12.71
C GLN A 271 -19.63 -10.12 -13.58
N ILE A 272 -18.47 -9.61 -13.19
CA ILE A 272 -17.81 -8.46 -13.82
C ILE A 272 -16.34 -8.82 -14.03
N ALA A 273 -15.79 -8.55 -15.21
CA ALA A 273 -14.39 -8.79 -15.48
C ALA A 273 -13.72 -7.56 -16.12
N TYR A 274 -12.43 -7.38 -15.82
CA TYR A 274 -11.57 -6.33 -16.36
C TYR A 274 -10.24 -6.92 -16.85
N THR A 275 -9.67 -6.36 -17.90
CA THR A 275 -8.32 -6.68 -18.39
C THR A 275 -7.70 -5.47 -19.10
N SER A 276 -6.39 -5.51 -19.35
CA SER A 276 -5.67 -4.43 -20.03
C SER A 276 -4.52 -4.94 -20.89
N SER A 277 -3.96 -4.03 -21.69
CA SER A 277 -2.82 -4.29 -22.59
C SER A 277 -1.53 -4.62 -21.86
N LEU A 278 -1.49 -4.47 -20.52
CA LEU A 278 -0.40 -4.94 -19.66
C LEU A 278 -0.35 -6.48 -19.56
N ASP A 279 -1.46 -7.14 -19.86
CA ASP A 279 -1.61 -8.59 -19.81
C ASP A 279 -1.84 -9.23 -21.17
N LEU A 280 -2.60 -8.57 -22.04
CA LEU A 280 -3.13 -9.19 -23.24
C LEU A 280 -3.29 -8.19 -24.38
N GLU A 281 -2.97 -8.62 -25.60
CA GLU A 281 -3.17 -7.84 -26.82
C GLU A 281 -4.64 -7.40 -27.00
N LYS A 282 -4.83 -6.15 -27.47
CA LYS A 282 -6.13 -5.48 -27.65
C LYS A 282 -7.20 -6.37 -28.29
N ASN A 283 -6.86 -7.10 -29.35
CA ASN A 283 -7.82 -7.90 -30.11
C ASN A 283 -8.29 -9.17 -29.38
N ALA A 284 -7.54 -9.67 -28.40
CA ALA A 284 -7.89 -10.88 -27.65
C ALA A 284 -8.72 -10.59 -26.39
N MET A 285 -8.81 -9.32 -25.97
CA MET A 285 -9.46 -8.92 -24.71
C MET A 285 -10.93 -9.31 -24.62
N ARG A 286 -11.71 -9.13 -25.70
CA ARG A 286 -13.14 -9.44 -25.69
C ARG A 286 -13.41 -10.91 -25.40
N ASP A 287 -12.70 -11.80 -26.10
CA ASP A 287 -12.88 -13.24 -25.96
C ASP A 287 -12.36 -13.73 -24.61
N PHE A 288 -11.28 -13.14 -24.11
CA PHE A 288 -10.79 -13.38 -22.75
C PHE A 288 -11.84 -13.02 -21.69
N ILE A 289 -12.39 -11.80 -21.73
CA ILE A 289 -13.45 -11.34 -20.80
C ILE A 289 -14.66 -12.28 -20.87
N LEU A 290 -15.12 -12.61 -22.08
CA LEU A 290 -16.25 -13.52 -22.27
C LEU A 290 -15.97 -14.91 -21.67
N SER A 291 -14.73 -15.41 -21.78
CA SER A 291 -14.37 -16.71 -21.21
C SER A 291 -14.39 -16.71 -19.68
N ILE A 292 -13.89 -15.65 -19.04
CA ILE A 292 -13.91 -15.47 -17.59
C ILE A 292 -15.36 -15.40 -17.09
N LEU A 293 -16.20 -14.59 -17.74
CA LEU A 293 -17.60 -14.40 -17.34
C LEU A 293 -18.42 -15.68 -17.52
N LYS A 294 -18.23 -16.44 -18.61
CA LYS A 294 -18.91 -17.72 -18.82
C LYS A 294 -18.60 -18.73 -17.73
N GLU A 295 -17.34 -18.85 -17.34
CA GLU A 295 -16.94 -19.77 -16.27
C GLU A 295 -17.46 -19.30 -14.89
N ALA A 296 -17.40 -17.99 -14.61
CA ALA A 296 -17.94 -17.41 -13.37
C ALA A 296 -19.46 -17.64 -13.24
N VAL A 297 -20.22 -17.41 -14.32
CA VAL A 297 -21.68 -17.66 -14.35
C VAL A 297 -21.99 -19.14 -14.13
N LYS A 298 -21.21 -20.04 -14.73
CA LYS A 298 -21.38 -21.49 -14.56
C LYS A 298 -21.15 -21.95 -13.12
N LYS A 299 -20.16 -21.35 -12.43
CA LYS A 299 -19.86 -21.65 -11.01
C LYS A 299 -20.87 -21.02 -10.05
N GLY A 300 -21.35 -19.82 -10.37
CA GLY A 300 -22.25 -19.01 -9.55
C GLY A 300 -21.56 -18.32 -8.36
N PHE A 301 -22.22 -17.31 -7.80
CA PHE A 301 -21.66 -16.45 -6.75
C PHE A 301 -21.19 -17.24 -5.52
N LYS A 302 -21.96 -18.24 -5.09
CA LYS A 302 -21.64 -19.04 -3.89
C LYS A 302 -20.28 -19.74 -3.99
N SER A 303 -19.90 -20.20 -5.18
CA SER A 303 -18.59 -20.85 -5.39
C SER A 303 -17.45 -19.83 -5.30
N GLU A 304 -17.64 -18.64 -5.86
CA GLU A 304 -16.64 -17.56 -5.80
C GLU A 304 -16.46 -17.06 -4.36
N ALA A 305 -17.56 -16.91 -3.60
CA ALA A 305 -17.51 -16.54 -2.18
C ALA A 305 -16.77 -17.58 -1.33
N ALA A 306 -17.00 -18.88 -1.56
CA ALA A 306 -16.27 -19.93 -0.86
C ALA A 306 -14.77 -19.95 -1.21
N SER A 307 -14.41 -19.66 -2.47
CA SER A 307 -13.02 -19.51 -2.88
C SER A 307 -12.36 -18.30 -2.21
N GLN A 308 -13.07 -17.18 -2.12
CA GLN A 308 -12.60 -15.96 -1.45
C GLN A 308 -12.31 -16.23 0.04
N GLU A 309 -13.26 -16.83 0.76
CA GLU A 309 -13.11 -17.16 2.18
C GLU A 309 -11.92 -18.10 2.42
N ALA A 310 -11.70 -19.09 1.53
CA ALA A 310 -10.55 -19.98 1.63
C ALA A 310 -9.22 -19.24 1.48
N CYS A 311 -9.12 -18.29 0.53
CA CYS A 311 -7.94 -17.43 0.37
C CYS A 311 -7.72 -16.57 1.62
N MET A 312 -8.77 -15.93 2.14
CA MET A 312 -8.68 -15.08 3.32
C MET A 312 -8.27 -15.86 4.57
N LYS A 313 -8.84 -17.04 4.78
CA LYS A 313 -8.46 -17.94 5.86
C LYS A 313 -6.98 -18.34 5.77
N ALA A 314 -6.48 -18.64 4.57
CA ALA A 314 -5.07 -18.98 4.37
C ALA A 314 -4.15 -17.80 4.73
N MET A 315 -4.54 -16.58 4.34
CA MET A 315 -3.80 -15.35 4.64
C MET A 315 -3.80 -15.05 6.15
N TRP A 316 -4.97 -15.05 6.80
CA TRP A 316 -5.08 -14.79 8.25
C TRP A 316 -4.41 -15.85 9.11
N ASN A 317 -4.37 -17.11 8.66
CA ASN A 317 -3.61 -18.15 9.36
C ASN A 317 -2.11 -17.85 9.47
N GLN A 318 -1.56 -17.02 8.59
CA GLN A 318 -0.14 -16.65 8.59
C GLN A 318 0.11 -15.23 9.13
N ALA A 319 -0.85 -14.32 8.94
CA ALA A 319 -0.64 -12.89 9.14
C ALA A 319 -1.39 -12.26 10.33
N ASP A 320 -2.34 -12.95 10.97
CA ASP A 320 -3.15 -12.33 12.03
C ASP A 320 -2.30 -11.86 13.21
N VAL A 321 -2.69 -10.71 13.75
CA VAL A 321 -2.12 -10.09 14.94
C VAL A 321 -3.27 -9.85 15.91
N VAL A 322 -3.14 -10.45 17.10
CA VAL A 322 -4.13 -10.33 18.17
C VAL A 322 -3.61 -9.34 19.20
N ILE A 323 -4.43 -8.37 19.56
CA ILE A 323 -4.22 -7.45 20.67
C ILE A 323 -5.18 -7.86 21.79
N GLU A 324 -4.66 -8.33 22.91
CA GLU A 324 -5.50 -8.79 24.02
C GLU A 324 -5.96 -7.60 24.88
N GLY A 325 -7.26 -7.51 25.11
CA GLY A 325 -7.86 -6.56 26.06
C GLY A 325 -8.24 -5.20 25.49
N ASP A 326 -8.06 -4.97 24.18
CA ASP A 326 -8.50 -3.76 23.47
C ASP A 326 -9.03 -4.13 22.07
N ASP A 327 -10.36 -4.33 21.98
CA ASP A 327 -11.02 -4.73 20.73
C ASP A 327 -10.98 -3.62 19.67
N ALA A 328 -10.85 -2.35 20.07
CA ALA A 328 -10.76 -1.24 19.12
C ALA A 328 -9.40 -1.24 18.41
N LEU A 329 -8.32 -1.49 19.15
CA LEU A 329 -6.99 -1.68 18.56
C LEU A 329 -6.91 -2.97 17.75
N LEU A 330 -7.55 -4.06 18.20
CA LEU A 330 -7.64 -5.30 17.42
C LEU A 330 -8.36 -5.09 16.08
N GLN A 331 -9.50 -4.40 16.08
CA GLN A 331 -10.22 -4.05 14.85
C GLN A 331 -9.33 -3.21 13.92
N GLY A 332 -8.67 -2.18 14.45
CA GLY A 332 -7.73 -1.35 13.68
C GLY A 332 -6.59 -2.15 13.08
N MET A 333 -6.00 -3.05 13.86
CA MET A 333 -4.90 -3.90 13.40
C MET A 333 -5.32 -4.80 12.23
N ARG A 334 -6.46 -5.47 12.35
CA ARG A 334 -6.98 -6.33 11.27
C ARG A 334 -7.43 -5.53 10.06
N PHE A 335 -7.97 -4.33 10.25
CA PHE A 335 -8.32 -3.44 9.14
C PHE A 335 -7.10 -3.03 8.33
N ASN A 336 -6.04 -2.62 9.02
CA ASN A 336 -4.79 -2.23 8.37
C ASN A 336 -4.18 -3.40 7.60
N LEU A 337 -4.06 -4.57 8.24
CA LEU A 337 -3.51 -5.77 7.58
C LEU A 337 -4.37 -6.23 6.40
N PHE A 338 -5.70 -6.20 6.54
CA PHE A 338 -6.63 -6.52 5.45
C PHE A 338 -6.33 -5.65 4.22
N HIS A 339 -6.25 -4.33 4.40
CA HIS A 339 -6.00 -3.38 3.31
C HIS A 339 -4.62 -3.55 2.68
N ILE A 340 -3.57 -3.81 3.46
CA ILE A 340 -2.23 -4.10 2.95
C ILE A 340 -2.23 -5.35 2.08
N LEU A 341 -2.77 -6.43 2.64
CA LEU A 341 -2.73 -7.73 2.00
C LEU A 341 -3.56 -7.72 0.71
N GLN A 342 -4.72 -7.07 0.68
CA GLN A 342 -5.56 -7.02 -0.51
C GLN A 342 -5.00 -6.10 -1.62
N SER A 343 -4.25 -5.05 -1.26
CA SER A 343 -3.79 -4.04 -2.22
C SER A 343 -2.47 -4.39 -2.90
N ALA A 344 -1.66 -5.28 -2.32
CA ALA A 344 -0.36 -5.66 -2.86
C ALA A 344 -0.48 -6.43 -4.19
N SER A 345 0.29 -6.05 -5.21
CA SER A 345 0.29 -6.77 -6.49
C SER A 345 0.79 -8.21 -6.37
N ARG A 346 0.14 -9.12 -7.11
CA ARG A 346 0.41 -10.58 -7.12
C ARG A 346 0.94 -11.11 -8.44
N ASP A 347 0.99 -10.27 -9.47
CA ASP A 347 1.36 -10.69 -10.83
C ASP A 347 2.86 -10.65 -11.09
N GLY A 348 3.62 -10.18 -10.09
CA GLY A 348 5.03 -9.91 -10.21
C GLY A 348 5.35 -8.69 -11.05
N LYS A 349 4.39 -8.16 -11.85
CA LYS A 349 4.46 -7.13 -12.90
C LYS A 349 4.41 -5.70 -12.38
N ASN A 350 3.57 -5.47 -11.39
CA ASN A 350 3.20 -4.16 -10.88
C ASN A 350 3.61 -3.96 -9.41
N GLY A 351 3.70 -2.71 -8.97
CA GLY A 351 3.96 -2.34 -7.58
C GLY A 351 2.69 -2.19 -6.73
N MET A 352 2.79 -1.46 -5.63
CA MET A 352 1.66 -1.11 -4.77
C MET A 352 1.60 0.41 -4.58
N GLY A 353 0.48 1.03 -4.96
CA GLY A 353 0.28 2.47 -4.79
C GLY A 353 0.23 2.88 -3.33
N ALA A 354 0.67 4.10 -3.00
CA ALA A 354 0.61 4.64 -1.63
C ALA A 354 -0.81 4.67 -1.02
N LYS A 355 -1.82 4.74 -1.90
CA LYS A 355 -3.27 4.67 -1.57
C LYS A 355 -3.92 3.34 -1.95
N GLY A 356 -3.13 2.29 -2.20
CA GLY A 356 -3.62 1.02 -2.75
C GLY A 356 -4.38 1.24 -4.07
N LEU A 357 -5.43 0.44 -4.29
CA LEU A 357 -6.40 0.63 -5.38
C LEU A 357 -7.75 1.09 -4.81
N SER A 358 -7.70 2.04 -3.87
CA SER A 358 -8.86 2.53 -3.11
C SER A 358 -9.28 3.94 -3.49
N GLY A 359 -8.55 4.62 -4.36
CA GLY A 359 -8.83 6.01 -4.76
C GLY A 359 -7.69 6.60 -5.58
N GLU A 360 -7.85 7.86 -5.98
CA GLU A 360 -6.91 8.56 -6.87
C GLU A 360 -5.80 9.30 -6.13
N GLY A 361 -5.78 9.29 -4.79
CA GLY A 361 -4.73 9.97 -4.03
C GLY A 361 -3.34 9.43 -4.39
N TYR A 362 -2.35 10.33 -4.45
CA TYR A 362 -1.00 10.06 -4.97
C TYR A 362 -0.95 9.44 -6.39
N GLU A 363 -2.07 9.50 -7.14
CA GLU A 363 -2.16 9.13 -8.55
C GLU A 363 -1.81 7.66 -8.83
N GLY A 364 -1.85 6.79 -7.80
CA GLY A 364 -1.48 5.38 -7.90
C GLY A 364 0.04 5.10 -8.03
N HIS A 365 0.89 6.11 -7.81
CA HIS A 365 2.34 5.96 -7.88
C HIS A 365 2.91 5.03 -6.80
N TYR A 366 3.98 4.36 -7.17
CA TYR A 366 4.82 3.55 -6.29
C TYR A 366 5.97 4.40 -5.73
N PHE A 367 6.19 4.29 -4.43
CA PHE A 367 7.19 5.02 -3.66
C PHE A 367 8.00 4.04 -2.80
N TRP A 368 9.06 4.57 -2.16
CA TRP A 368 9.85 3.87 -1.13
C TRP A 368 9.01 3.35 0.05
N ASP A 369 7.79 3.88 0.26
CA ASP A 369 6.77 3.36 1.18
C ASP A 369 6.59 1.85 1.06
N THR A 370 6.64 1.32 -0.16
CA THR A 370 6.50 -0.12 -0.40
C THR A 370 7.65 -0.88 0.26
N GLU A 371 8.89 -0.49 0.00
CA GLU A 371 10.07 -1.20 0.48
C GLU A 371 10.32 -1.03 1.98
N MET A 372 10.03 0.14 2.55
CA MET A 372 10.31 0.41 3.96
C MET A 372 9.17 0.07 4.91
N TYR A 373 7.92 0.14 4.44
CA TYR A 373 6.76 -0.05 5.30
C TYR A 373 6.00 -1.32 4.99
N VAL A 374 5.64 -1.53 3.72
CA VAL A 374 4.81 -2.67 3.30
C VAL A 374 5.61 -3.98 3.26
N MET A 375 6.80 -3.97 2.65
CA MET A 375 7.63 -5.16 2.47
C MET A 375 7.98 -5.86 3.78
N PRO A 376 8.37 -5.17 4.87
CA PRO A 376 8.61 -5.87 6.11
C PRO A 376 7.40 -6.68 6.59
N ALA A 377 6.19 -6.14 6.53
CA ALA A 377 5.00 -6.93 6.88
C ALA A 377 4.82 -8.15 5.96
N LEU A 378 4.98 -7.97 4.64
CA LEU A 378 4.77 -9.05 3.67
C LEU A 378 5.88 -10.11 3.69
N ILE A 379 7.15 -9.75 3.86
CA ILE A 379 8.27 -10.70 3.89
C ILE A 379 8.08 -11.72 5.01
N TYR A 380 7.58 -11.27 6.17
CA TYR A 380 7.34 -12.12 7.33
C TYR A 380 5.99 -12.84 7.29
N THR A 381 5.02 -12.42 6.48
CA THR A 381 3.65 -13.01 6.50
C THR A 381 3.23 -13.70 5.21
N ASN A 382 3.84 -13.33 4.07
CA ASN A 382 3.57 -13.85 2.73
C ASN A 382 4.76 -13.59 1.79
N ALA A 383 5.78 -14.45 1.88
CA ALA A 383 7.03 -14.28 1.14
C ALA A 383 6.83 -14.30 -0.40
N ASP A 384 5.89 -15.09 -0.93
CA ASP A 384 5.63 -15.14 -2.38
C ASP A 384 5.07 -13.81 -2.90
N LEU A 385 4.20 -13.17 -2.11
CA LEU A 385 3.69 -11.85 -2.41
C LEU A 385 4.79 -10.78 -2.34
N ALA A 386 5.65 -10.84 -1.32
CA ALA A 386 6.81 -9.95 -1.23
C ALA A 386 7.76 -10.11 -2.43
N LYS A 387 8.06 -11.36 -2.82
CA LYS A 387 8.89 -11.67 -4.01
C LYS A 387 8.28 -11.08 -5.29
N SER A 388 6.96 -11.16 -5.43
CA SER A 388 6.23 -10.60 -6.58
C SER A 388 6.42 -9.09 -6.67
N LEU A 389 6.26 -8.37 -5.55
CA LEU A 389 6.47 -6.92 -5.54
C LEU A 389 7.95 -6.54 -5.78
N LEU A 390 8.92 -7.29 -5.25
CA LEU A 390 10.34 -7.05 -5.56
C LEU A 390 10.65 -7.29 -7.05
N GLY A 391 9.92 -8.21 -7.69
CA GLY A 391 9.99 -8.46 -9.12
C GLY A 391 9.65 -7.23 -9.98
N TYR A 392 8.82 -6.29 -9.49
CA TYR A 392 8.61 -5.00 -10.15
C TYR A 392 9.89 -4.18 -10.23
N ARG A 393 10.61 -4.05 -9.11
CA ARG A 393 11.89 -3.32 -9.08
C ARG A 393 12.90 -3.99 -10.01
N TYR A 394 13.03 -5.31 -9.96
CA TYR A 394 13.93 -6.02 -10.87
C TYR A 394 13.61 -5.77 -12.35
N ARG A 395 12.33 -5.83 -12.75
CA ARG A 395 11.97 -5.57 -14.17
C ARG A 395 12.15 -4.13 -14.61
N THR A 396 12.10 -3.17 -13.68
CA THR A 396 12.31 -1.75 -13.96
C THR A 396 13.76 -1.31 -13.75
N LEU A 397 14.68 -2.27 -13.62
CA LEU A 397 16.10 -2.00 -13.39
C LEU A 397 16.75 -1.31 -14.59
N ASP A 398 16.30 -1.58 -15.81
CA ASP A 398 16.82 -0.93 -17.01
C ASP A 398 16.40 0.55 -17.07
N GLU A 399 15.15 0.88 -16.75
CA GLU A 399 14.71 2.28 -16.60
C GLU A 399 15.49 3.00 -15.49
N ALA A 400 15.79 2.30 -14.39
CA ALA A 400 16.64 2.85 -13.32
C ALA A 400 18.10 3.06 -13.78
N ARG A 401 18.65 2.21 -14.64
CA ARG A 401 19.97 2.41 -15.27
C ARG A 401 19.95 3.65 -16.16
N ASP A 402 18.93 3.80 -16.99
CA ASP A 402 18.76 4.97 -17.85
C ASP A 402 18.63 6.25 -17.02
N ARG A 403 17.87 6.20 -15.92
CA ARG A 403 17.75 7.31 -14.99
C ARG A 403 19.09 7.68 -14.35
N ALA A 404 19.91 6.70 -13.98
CA ALA A 404 21.25 6.95 -13.46
C ALA A 404 22.14 7.69 -14.48
N ARG A 405 22.07 7.32 -15.77
CA ARG A 405 22.80 8.01 -16.85
C ARG A 405 22.36 9.46 -17.01
N VAL A 406 21.05 9.71 -16.97
CA VAL A 406 20.48 11.07 -17.03
C VAL A 406 21.00 11.95 -15.88
N LEU A 407 21.25 11.37 -14.71
CA LEU A 407 21.73 12.08 -13.52
C LEU A 407 23.26 12.14 -13.41
N GLY A 408 23.98 11.65 -14.42
CA GLY A 408 25.43 11.79 -14.53
C GLY A 408 26.23 10.59 -14.03
N HIS A 409 25.59 9.47 -13.66
CA HIS A 409 26.28 8.26 -13.25
C HIS A 409 26.62 7.37 -14.45
N GLU A 410 27.91 7.12 -14.69
CA GLU A 410 28.36 6.27 -15.81
C GLU A 410 27.94 4.79 -15.68
N LYS A 411 27.76 4.32 -14.44
CA LYS A 411 27.39 2.95 -14.10
C LYS A 411 26.35 2.93 -12.99
N GLY A 412 25.71 1.78 -12.78
CA GLY A 412 24.70 1.60 -11.76
C GLY A 412 23.29 1.98 -12.22
N ALA A 413 22.36 1.82 -11.29
CA ALA A 413 20.93 2.07 -11.43
C ALA A 413 20.43 2.97 -10.31
N LEU A 414 19.61 3.97 -10.63
CA LEU A 414 18.98 4.89 -9.70
C LEU A 414 17.48 4.89 -9.94
N TYR A 415 16.74 4.27 -9.01
CA TYR A 415 15.29 4.16 -9.13
C TYR A 415 14.61 5.54 -9.00
N PRO A 416 13.49 5.77 -9.72
CA PRO A 416 12.72 7.00 -9.62
C PRO A 416 12.04 7.15 -8.27
N TRP A 417 11.90 8.39 -7.77
CA TRP A 417 11.24 8.65 -6.49
C TRP A 417 9.77 8.24 -6.50
N ARG A 418 9.06 8.54 -7.59
CA ARG A 418 7.69 8.09 -7.83
C ARG A 418 7.52 7.63 -9.27
N THR A 419 6.77 6.55 -9.46
CA THR A 419 6.60 5.95 -10.78
C THR A 419 5.42 4.98 -10.82
N ILE A 420 4.89 4.70 -12.00
CA ILE A 420 4.07 3.52 -12.29
C ILE A 420 4.84 2.60 -13.26
N ASN A 421 5.41 3.17 -14.33
CA ASN A 421 6.04 2.40 -15.42
C ASN A 421 7.55 2.14 -15.28
N GLY A 422 8.19 2.61 -14.21
CA GLY A 422 9.64 2.54 -13.99
C GLY A 422 10.39 3.84 -14.29
N GLN A 423 9.79 4.79 -14.98
CA GLN A 423 10.36 6.13 -15.24
C GLN A 423 9.95 7.13 -14.16
N GLU A 424 10.79 8.13 -13.92
CA GLU A 424 10.51 9.21 -12.95
C GLU A 424 9.27 10.00 -13.35
N ALA A 425 8.41 10.28 -12.37
CA ALA A 425 7.24 11.14 -12.53
C ALA A 425 7.23 12.32 -11.53
N SER A 426 8.27 12.47 -10.68
CA SER A 426 8.34 13.61 -9.76
C SER A 426 8.72 14.91 -10.46
N THR A 427 7.81 15.88 -10.44
CA THR A 427 8.04 17.20 -11.03
C THR A 427 8.80 18.16 -10.13
N TYR A 428 9.02 17.80 -8.87
CA TYR A 428 9.72 18.64 -7.90
C TYR A 428 10.98 17.93 -7.40
N PHE A 429 12.09 18.14 -8.10
CA PHE A 429 13.35 17.43 -7.84
C PHE A 429 13.89 17.54 -6.39
N PRO A 430 13.74 18.67 -5.65
CA PRO A 430 14.30 18.76 -4.29
C PRO A 430 13.70 17.76 -3.30
N LEU A 431 12.43 17.40 -3.49
CA LEU A 431 11.71 16.39 -2.69
C LEU A 431 11.33 15.18 -3.56
N GLY A 432 12.02 15.01 -4.68
CA GLY A 432 11.80 13.96 -5.65
C GLY A 432 13.12 13.27 -5.91
N THR A 433 13.66 13.48 -7.11
CA THR A 433 14.93 12.94 -7.56
C THR A 433 16.11 13.13 -6.58
N ALA A 434 16.16 14.19 -5.77
CA ALA A 434 17.23 14.37 -4.77
C ALA A 434 17.17 13.33 -3.62
N GLN A 435 16.05 12.61 -3.44
CA GLN A 435 15.89 11.54 -2.46
C GLN A 435 16.52 10.22 -2.94
N TYR A 436 17.84 10.23 -3.06
CA TYR A 436 18.63 9.07 -3.52
C TYR A 436 18.49 7.85 -2.59
N HIS A 437 18.07 8.06 -1.35
CA HIS A 437 17.93 6.99 -0.36
C HIS A 437 17.01 5.86 -0.83
N ILE A 438 16.08 6.11 -1.76
CA ILE A 438 15.23 5.07 -2.37
C ILE A 438 16.02 3.87 -2.90
N ASN A 439 17.24 4.08 -3.42
CA ASN A 439 18.11 3.00 -3.86
C ASN A 439 18.52 2.08 -2.71
N ALA A 440 18.82 2.66 -1.56
CA ALA A 440 19.21 1.90 -0.37
C ALA A 440 17.99 1.27 0.32
N ASP A 441 16.82 1.90 0.25
CA ASP A 441 15.57 1.32 0.72
C ASP A 441 15.19 0.06 -0.07
N ILE A 442 15.31 0.12 -1.39
CA ILE A 442 15.10 -1.02 -2.28
C ILE A 442 16.12 -2.12 -1.97
N ALA A 443 17.41 -1.78 -1.92
CA ALA A 443 18.46 -2.75 -1.57
C ALA A 443 18.20 -3.42 -0.22
N TYR A 444 17.78 -2.65 0.79
CA TYR A 444 17.41 -3.17 2.11
C TYR A 444 16.26 -4.18 2.02
N ALA A 445 15.20 -3.89 1.27
CA ALA A 445 14.08 -4.84 1.12
C ALA A 445 14.50 -6.15 0.43
N PHE A 446 15.35 -6.09 -0.59
CA PHE A 446 15.94 -7.29 -1.22
C PHE A 446 16.79 -8.09 -0.22
N LYS A 447 17.62 -7.41 0.57
CA LYS A 447 18.45 -8.07 1.58
C LYS A 447 17.62 -8.69 2.71
N LEU A 448 16.62 -7.95 3.22
CA LEU A 448 15.71 -8.44 4.24
C LEU A 448 14.95 -9.67 3.76
N TYR A 449 14.48 -9.68 2.51
CA TYR A 449 13.84 -10.84 1.91
C TYR A 449 14.77 -12.07 1.96
N LEU A 450 16.03 -11.92 1.57
CA LEU A 450 17.02 -13.02 1.61
C LEU A 450 17.32 -13.48 3.04
N ASP A 451 17.44 -12.56 4.00
CA ASP A 451 17.73 -12.88 5.39
C ASP A 451 16.60 -13.67 6.06
N VAL A 452 15.36 -13.30 5.74
CA VAL A 452 14.16 -13.92 6.30
C VAL A 452 13.81 -15.22 5.59
N THR A 453 13.88 -15.28 4.26
CA THR A 453 13.44 -16.46 3.50
C THR A 453 14.54 -17.49 3.27
N GLY A 454 15.80 -17.04 3.13
CA GLY A 454 16.91 -17.89 2.69
C GLY A 454 16.84 -18.28 1.21
N ASP A 455 16.04 -17.61 0.37
CA ASP A 455 15.88 -17.92 -1.05
C ASP A 455 17.13 -17.51 -1.88
N MET A 456 18.10 -18.42 -1.96
CA MET A 456 19.35 -18.19 -2.70
C MET A 456 19.15 -18.26 -4.23
N GLU A 457 18.09 -18.87 -4.72
CA GLU A 457 17.75 -18.81 -6.15
C GLU A 457 17.32 -17.39 -6.53
N PHE A 458 16.55 -16.71 -5.67
CA PHE A 458 16.25 -15.30 -5.85
C PHE A 458 17.49 -14.39 -5.79
N LEU A 459 18.49 -14.73 -4.95
CA LEU A 459 19.78 -14.04 -4.96
C LEU A 459 20.45 -14.13 -6.33
N LYS A 460 20.54 -15.35 -6.88
CA LYS A 460 21.16 -15.65 -8.17
C LYS A 460 20.43 -14.98 -9.33
N ASP A 461 19.11 -15.10 -9.35
CA ASP A 461 18.30 -14.72 -10.52
C ASP A 461 18.01 -13.21 -10.57
N GLN A 462 17.93 -12.52 -9.43
CA GLN A 462 17.49 -11.12 -9.38
C GLN A 462 18.27 -10.26 -8.38
N ALA A 463 18.38 -10.67 -7.12
CA ALA A 463 18.79 -9.76 -6.05
C ALA A 463 20.24 -9.28 -6.19
N ALA A 464 21.17 -10.16 -6.55
CA ALA A 464 22.59 -9.80 -6.66
C ALA A 464 22.81 -8.69 -7.68
N GLU A 465 22.06 -8.70 -8.79
CA GLU A 465 22.14 -7.66 -9.81
C GLU A 465 21.66 -6.30 -9.30
N VAL A 466 20.52 -6.26 -8.60
CA VAL A 466 19.96 -5.03 -8.03
C VAL A 466 20.88 -4.44 -6.96
N LEU A 467 21.39 -5.28 -6.06
CA LEU A 467 22.30 -4.85 -5.00
C LEU A 467 23.58 -4.24 -5.58
N VAL A 468 24.17 -4.88 -6.58
CA VAL A 468 25.39 -4.38 -7.25
C VAL A 468 25.14 -3.07 -7.99
N GLU A 469 24.07 -2.96 -8.77
CA GLU A 469 23.82 -1.77 -9.59
C GLU A 469 23.42 -0.56 -8.75
N THR A 470 22.69 -0.75 -7.65
CA THR A 470 22.38 0.36 -6.74
C THR A 470 23.61 0.80 -5.93
N ALA A 471 24.48 -0.14 -5.50
CA ALA A 471 25.75 0.18 -4.84
C ALA A 471 26.71 0.99 -5.71
N ARG A 472 26.69 0.81 -7.04
CA ARG A 472 27.52 1.60 -7.97
C ARG A 472 27.18 3.08 -7.96
N VAL A 473 25.90 3.43 -7.85
CA VAL A 473 25.49 4.83 -7.70
C VAL A 473 26.04 5.41 -6.40
N TRP A 474 25.98 4.66 -5.30
CA TRP A 474 26.55 5.11 -4.02
C TRP A 474 28.07 5.29 -4.05
N ALA A 475 28.77 4.49 -4.84
CA ALA A 475 30.21 4.63 -5.01
C ALA A 475 30.63 5.84 -5.86
N ASP A 476 29.72 6.31 -6.73
CA ASP A 476 29.95 7.41 -7.67
C ASP A 476 29.45 8.77 -7.13
N VAL A 477 28.32 8.78 -6.43
CA VAL A 477 27.65 10.02 -5.97
C VAL A 477 28.45 10.81 -4.93
N GLY A 478 29.28 10.13 -4.14
CA GLY A 478 30.08 10.74 -3.09
C GLY A 478 31.56 10.90 -3.44
N CYS A 479 32.32 11.52 -2.54
CA CYS A 479 33.76 11.68 -2.70
C CYS A 479 34.51 11.59 -1.37
N PHE A 480 35.79 11.24 -1.41
CA PHE A 480 36.67 11.34 -0.24
C PHE A 480 37.05 12.81 -0.01
N ALA A 481 36.31 13.49 0.85
CA ALA A 481 36.40 14.92 1.06
C ALA A 481 37.61 15.31 1.92
N GLU A 482 38.52 16.11 1.35
CA GLU A 482 39.69 16.66 2.07
C GLU A 482 39.26 17.49 3.29
N SER A 483 38.18 18.25 3.17
CA SER A 483 37.57 19.07 4.23
C SER A 483 37.02 18.27 5.41
N ARG A 484 36.91 16.94 5.27
CA ARG A 484 36.48 15.99 6.29
C ARG A 484 37.57 14.97 6.61
N GLY A 485 38.84 15.33 6.39
CA GLY A 485 39.98 14.46 6.71
C GLY A 485 40.04 13.20 5.85
N GLY A 486 39.56 13.28 4.60
CA GLY A 486 39.54 12.16 3.67
C GLY A 486 38.44 11.13 3.94
N LYS A 487 37.40 11.49 4.71
CA LYS A 487 36.18 10.68 4.85
C LYS A 487 35.33 10.75 3.57
N TYR A 488 34.58 9.69 3.31
CA TYR A 488 33.67 9.63 2.17
C TYR A 488 32.37 10.35 2.52
N CYS A 489 32.03 11.37 1.74
CA CYS A 489 30.89 12.25 1.94
C CYS A 489 29.94 12.16 0.75
N ILE A 490 28.64 12.24 1.03
CA ILE A 490 27.58 12.32 0.03
C ILE A 490 26.92 13.69 0.20
N CYS A 491 26.94 14.49 -0.85
CA CYS A 491 26.46 15.87 -0.84
C CYS A 491 25.21 16.04 -1.70
N ALA A 492 24.47 17.13 -1.48
CA ALA A 492 23.30 17.53 -2.27
C ALA A 492 22.20 16.46 -2.40
N VAL A 493 21.87 15.78 -1.29
CA VAL A 493 20.81 14.77 -1.21
C VAL A 493 19.68 15.23 -0.31
N THR A 494 18.50 14.64 -0.45
CA THR A 494 17.39 14.80 0.50
C THR A 494 17.17 13.46 1.19
N GLY A 495 17.07 13.44 2.52
CA GLY A 495 16.71 12.23 3.27
C GLY A 495 15.19 12.04 3.37
N PRO A 496 14.72 11.03 4.11
CA PRO A 496 13.29 10.85 4.41
C PRO A 496 12.57 12.10 4.94
N ASP A 497 13.31 12.96 5.64
CA ASP A 497 12.78 14.25 6.07
C ASP A 497 12.80 15.29 4.94
N GLU A 498 11.65 15.42 4.29
CA GLU A 498 11.43 16.38 3.23
C GLU A 498 11.54 17.86 3.69
N TYR A 499 11.48 18.16 5.00
CA TYR A 499 11.68 19.55 5.49
C TYR A 499 13.14 20.01 5.43
N ASN A 500 14.07 19.12 5.07
CA ASN A 500 15.48 19.43 4.92
C ASN A 500 15.99 18.87 3.57
N ALA A 501 15.77 19.66 2.50
CA ALA A 501 16.08 19.26 1.14
C ALA A 501 17.47 19.70 0.67
N ILE A 502 18.10 18.87 -0.18
CA ILE A 502 19.39 19.13 -0.85
C ILE A 502 20.47 19.52 0.19
N VAL A 503 20.64 18.64 1.17
CA VAL A 503 21.59 18.77 2.27
C VAL A 503 22.84 17.92 2.04
N ASP A 504 23.88 18.18 2.83
CA ASP A 504 25.12 17.42 2.79
C ASP A 504 25.21 16.46 3.97
N ASN A 505 25.65 15.24 3.67
CA ASN A 505 25.88 14.17 4.63
C ASN A 505 24.64 13.85 5.47
N ASN A 506 23.47 13.70 4.83
CA ASN A 506 22.27 13.24 5.52
C ASN A 506 22.57 11.89 6.20
N PHE A 507 22.34 11.81 7.52
CA PHE A 507 22.75 10.67 8.34
C PHE A 507 22.09 9.35 7.87
N TYR A 508 20.78 9.38 7.59
CA TYR A 508 20.05 8.20 7.09
C TYR A 508 20.64 7.73 5.76
N THR A 509 20.79 8.65 4.81
CA THR A 509 21.29 8.36 3.46
C THR A 509 22.70 7.76 3.51
N ASN A 510 23.62 8.37 4.28
CA ASN A 510 24.98 7.85 4.41
C ASN A 510 25.01 6.45 5.05
N LEU A 511 24.16 6.20 6.05
CA LEU A 511 24.07 4.90 6.72
C LEU A 511 23.57 3.84 5.74
N MET A 512 22.45 4.10 5.08
CA MET A 512 21.82 3.15 4.18
C MET A 512 22.67 2.91 2.91
N ALA A 513 23.33 3.95 2.38
CA ALA A 513 24.29 3.82 1.29
C ALA A 513 25.46 2.89 1.66
N ARG A 514 26.03 3.06 2.87
CA ARG A 514 27.10 2.19 3.38
C ARG A 514 26.66 0.74 3.46
N GLU A 515 25.45 0.47 3.95
CA GLU A 515 24.94 -0.89 4.09
C GLU A 515 24.60 -1.52 2.73
N ASN A 516 24.03 -0.77 1.78
CA ASN A 516 23.85 -1.27 0.41
C ASN A 516 25.19 -1.70 -0.23
N ILE A 517 26.25 -0.89 -0.09
CA ILE A 517 27.58 -1.27 -0.59
C ILE A 517 28.11 -2.55 0.09
N ARG A 518 27.84 -2.74 1.39
CA ARG A 518 28.18 -3.98 2.10
C ARG A 518 27.39 -5.17 1.55
N ASP A 519 26.09 -5.00 1.32
CA ASP A 519 25.21 -6.04 0.83
C ASP A 519 25.54 -6.45 -0.61
N ALA A 520 25.89 -5.51 -1.48
CA ALA A 520 26.41 -5.80 -2.82
C ALA A 520 27.68 -6.65 -2.77
N GLY A 521 28.57 -6.31 -1.83
CA GLY A 521 29.77 -7.10 -1.57
C GLY A 521 29.47 -8.53 -1.11
N TRP A 522 28.61 -8.63 -0.10
CA TRP A 522 28.14 -9.92 0.42
C TRP A 522 27.47 -10.75 -0.68
N ALA A 523 26.67 -10.14 -1.55
CA ALA A 523 25.98 -10.82 -2.64
C ALA A 523 26.97 -11.46 -3.62
N LEU A 524 28.01 -10.73 -4.02
CA LEU A 524 29.07 -11.25 -4.89
C LEU A 524 29.83 -12.41 -4.23
N ASP A 525 30.23 -12.23 -2.97
CA ASP A 525 31.01 -13.25 -2.24
C ASP A 525 30.17 -14.52 -2.01
N THR A 526 28.89 -14.36 -1.68
CA THR A 526 27.93 -15.47 -1.48
C THR A 526 27.62 -16.18 -2.78
N LEU A 527 27.34 -15.44 -3.85
CA LEU A 527 27.08 -16.00 -5.18
C LEU A 527 28.27 -16.82 -5.68
N ARG A 528 29.49 -16.30 -5.53
CA ARG A 528 30.71 -17.03 -5.90
C ARG A 528 30.88 -18.33 -5.12
N ALA A 529 30.62 -18.29 -3.82
CA ALA A 529 30.76 -19.46 -2.95
C ALA A 529 29.70 -20.54 -3.24
N MET A 530 28.49 -20.16 -3.65
CA MET A 530 27.40 -21.10 -3.93
C MET A 530 27.38 -21.61 -5.38
N ASP A 531 27.69 -20.74 -6.35
CA ASP A 531 27.65 -21.03 -7.78
C ASP A 531 28.62 -20.11 -8.54
N GLU A 532 29.85 -20.59 -8.73
CA GLU A 532 30.91 -19.82 -9.41
C GLU A 532 30.54 -19.48 -10.86
N ALA A 533 29.81 -20.34 -11.57
CA ALA A 533 29.40 -20.07 -12.95
C ALA A 533 28.37 -18.94 -13.03
N ALA A 534 27.40 -18.92 -12.11
CA ALA A 534 26.44 -17.81 -12.02
C ALA A 534 27.13 -16.50 -11.62
N TRP A 535 28.12 -16.57 -10.72
CA TRP A 535 28.95 -15.41 -10.38
C TRP A 535 29.72 -14.88 -11.59
N GLU A 536 30.41 -15.75 -12.35
CA GLU A 536 31.13 -15.37 -13.57
C GLU A 536 30.19 -14.72 -14.59
N ALA A 537 28.98 -15.27 -14.76
CA ALA A 537 27.97 -14.71 -15.64
C ALA A 537 27.52 -13.32 -15.20
N LEU A 538 27.26 -13.10 -13.91
CA LEU A 538 26.88 -11.79 -13.37
C LEU A 538 28.01 -10.77 -13.52
N VAL A 539 29.24 -11.14 -13.16
CA VAL A 539 30.42 -10.28 -13.28
C VAL A 539 30.68 -9.91 -14.74
N ALA A 540 30.54 -10.86 -15.67
CA ALA A 540 30.67 -10.60 -17.10
C ALA A 540 29.53 -9.70 -17.63
N LYS A 541 28.28 -9.95 -17.23
CA LYS A 541 27.10 -9.16 -17.61
C LYS A 541 27.27 -7.70 -17.17
N LEU A 542 27.67 -7.48 -15.93
CA LEU A 542 27.76 -6.16 -15.32
C LEU A 542 29.12 -5.49 -15.50
N GLY A 543 30.14 -6.21 -15.98
CA GLY A 543 31.51 -5.75 -16.08
C GLY A 543 32.08 -5.28 -14.73
N VAL A 544 31.80 -6.01 -13.65
CA VAL A 544 32.30 -5.70 -12.30
C VAL A 544 33.80 -5.93 -12.26
N LYS A 545 34.55 -4.93 -11.80
CA LYS A 545 36.02 -5.01 -11.69
C LYS A 545 36.48 -5.16 -10.24
N GLU A 546 37.67 -5.74 -10.05
CA GLU A 546 38.28 -5.86 -8.71
C GLU A 546 38.53 -4.48 -8.07
N GLU A 547 38.83 -3.45 -8.86
CA GLU A 547 39.02 -2.09 -8.35
C GLU A 547 37.73 -1.49 -7.80
N GLU A 548 36.56 -1.85 -8.35
CA GLU A 548 35.26 -1.44 -7.79
C GLU A 548 35.10 -2.02 -6.38
N ARG A 549 35.44 -3.30 -6.19
CA ARG A 549 35.36 -3.97 -4.88
C ARG A 549 36.31 -3.33 -3.85
N ALA A 550 37.53 -2.99 -4.26
CA ALA A 550 38.48 -2.31 -3.38
C ALA A 550 38.00 -0.91 -2.98
N LEU A 551 37.42 -0.16 -3.93
CA LEU A 551 36.82 1.14 -3.66
C LEU A 551 35.64 1.03 -2.69
N TRP A 552 34.74 0.06 -2.90
CA TRP A 552 33.59 -0.19 -2.03
C TRP A 552 34.00 -0.43 -0.58
N ASN A 553 35.00 -1.29 -0.35
CA ASN A 553 35.51 -1.53 1.01
C ASN A 553 36.07 -0.25 1.64
N ARG A 554 36.83 0.53 0.88
CA ARG A 554 37.39 1.81 1.34
C ARG A 554 36.28 2.82 1.69
N ILE A 555 35.22 2.89 0.89
CA ILE A 555 34.05 3.74 1.16
C ILE A 555 33.39 3.31 2.46
N VAL A 556 33.13 2.02 2.62
CA VAL A 556 32.47 1.46 3.81
C VAL A 556 33.23 1.78 5.10
N GLU A 557 34.56 1.69 5.07
CA GLU A 557 35.43 2.01 6.22
C GLU A 557 35.52 3.51 6.53
N ASN A 558 35.24 4.36 5.55
CA ASN A 558 35.48 5.80 5.64
C ASN A 558 34.24 6.66 5.45
N MET A 559 33.04 6.08 5.36
CA MET A 559 31.78 6.82 5.31
C MET A 559 31.71 7.81 6.48
N TYR A 560 31.42 9.06 6.16
CA TYR A 560 31.24 10.12 7.15
C TYR A 560 29.83 10.07 7.73
N PHE A 561 29.72 10.31 9.03
CA PHE A 561 28.45 10.51 9.73
C PHE A 561 28.54 11.82 10.50
N PRO A 562 27.60 12.76 10.33
CA PRO A 562 27.59 13.99 11.11
C PRO A 562 27.41 13.64 12.59
N TYR A 563 28.17 14.30 13.46
CA TYR A 563 28.10 14.10 14.90
C TYR A 563 28.29 15.43 15.64
N ASP A 564 27.39 15.73 16.57
CA ASP A 564 27.47 16.91 17.42
C ASP A 564 28.04 16.54 18.78
N GLU A 565 29.27 16.98 19.05
CA GLU A 565 29.98 16.66 20.31
C GLU A 565 29.30 17.26 21.55
N GLY A 566 28.58 18.38 21.40
CA GLY A 566 27.92 19.07 22.50
C GLY A 566 26.72 18.29 23.05
N ARG A 567 25.84 17.84 22.16
CA ARG A 567 24.65 17.05 22.47
C ARG A 567 24.90 15.54 22.43
N LYS A 568 26.01 15.08 21.85
CA LYS A 568 26.34 13.65 21.64
C LYS A 568 25.26 12.91 20.86
N VAL A 569 24.82 13.54 19.77
CA VAL A 569 23.80 13.04 18.85
C VAL A 569 24.33 13.07 17.43
N TYR A 570 23.70 12.31 16.55
CA TYR A 570 23.92 12.35 15.11
C TYR A 570 22.89 13.30 14.49
N PRO A 571 23.26 14.55 14.14
CA PRO A 571 22.35 15.47 13.49
C PRO A 571 21.91 14.95 12.13
N LEU A 572 20.79 15.49 11.63
CA LEU A 572 20.21 15.03 10.37
C LEU A 572 21.18 15.22 9.20
N ASP A 573 21.87 16.36 9.18
CA ASP A 573 22.85 16.74 8.16
C ASP A 573 23.88 17.73 8.77
N ASP A 574 24.93 18.04 8.02
CA ASP A 574 26.01 18.95 8.45
C ASP A 574 25.52 20.35 8.88
N GLY A 575 24.40 20.82 8.31
CA GLY A 575 23.80 22.13 8.57
C GLY A 575 22.74 22.16 9.67
N PHE A 576 22.21 21.01 10.09
CA PHE A 576 21.01 20.91 10.92
C PHE A 576 21.12 21.72 12.22
N MET A 577 22.28 21.65 12.89
CA MET A 577 22.50 22.33 14.17
C MET A 577 22.68 23.85 14.05
N MET A 578 23.00 24.35 12.85
CA MET A 578 23.10 25.79 12.57
C MET A 578 21.74 26.45 12.28
N ARG A 579 20.71 25.65 11.96
CA ARG A 579 19.37 26.16 11.61
C ARG A 579 18.67 26.77 12.82
N LYS A 580 17.75 27.70 12.55
CA LYS A 580 16.99 28.40 13.58
C LYS A 580 16.08 27.41 14.31
N PRO A 581 16.05 27.36 15.65
CA PRO A 581 15.10 26.51 16.37
C PRO A 581 13.65 26.78 15.95
N TRP A 582 12.90 25.71 15.68
CA TRP A 582 11.47 25.81 15.41
C TRP A 582 10.71 26.33 16.63
N ASP A 583 9.74 27.19 16.36
CA ASP A 583 8.89 27.78 17.40
C ASP A 583 7.43 27.76 16.91
N GLU A 584 6.75 26.67 17.22
CA GLU A 584 5.36 26.41 16.82
C GLU A 584 4.39 27.49 17.32
N SER A 585 4.71 28.17 18.43
CA SER A 585 3.86 29.24 18.99
C SER A 585 3.69 30.43 18.05
N LYS A 586 4.60 30.59 17.09
CA LYS A 586 4.55 31.63 16.06
C LYS A 586 3.73 31.25 14.84
N ILE A 587 3.25 30.01 14.78
CA ILE A 587 2.46 29.49 13.67
C ILE A 587 0.98 29.44 14.08
N PRO A 588 0.08 30.05 13.30
CA PRO A 588 -1.36 29.94 13.54
C PRO A 588 -1.78 28.46 13.57
N PRO A 589 -2.59 28.02 14.55
CA PRO A 589 -2.99 26.61 14.71
C PRO A 589 -3.49 25.95 13.43
N GLU A 590 -4.31 26.67 12.65
CA GLU A 590 -4.90 26.20 11.40
C GLU A 590 -3.89 25.94 10.27
N LYS A 591 -2.66 26.47 10.39
CA LYS A 591 -1.60 26.30 9.38
C LYS A 591 -0.56 25.25 9.74
N ARG A 592 -0.55 24.78 10.99
CA ARG A 592 0.55 23.95 11.54
C ARG A 592 0.70 22.63 10.80
N HIS A 593 -0.40 21.97 10.48
CA HIS A 593 -0.43 20.65 9.83
C HIS A 593 -0.23 20.71 8.30
N LEU A 594 -0.26 21.91 7.68
CA LEU A 594 -0.17 22.13 6.23
C LEU A 594 0.93 23.14 5.89
N LEU A 595 2.14 22.94 6.42
CA LEU A 595 3.22 23.92 6.26
C LEU A 595 3.54 24.21 4.79
N TYR A 596 3.58 23.20 3.91
CA TYR A 596 3.88 23.41 2.48
C TYR A 596 2.77 24.13 1.72
N GLU A 597 1.53 24.04 2.18
CA GLU A 597 0.41 24.79 1.57
C GLU A 597 0.38 26.25 2.04
N ASN A 598 1.02 26.54 3.18
CA ASN A 598 0.90 27.84 3.86
C ASN A 598 2.20 28.66 3.88
N TYR A 599 3.36 28.04 3.68
CA TYR A 599 4.67 28.66 3.78
C TYR A 599 5.58 28.25 2.62
N HIS A 600 6.34 29.22 2.13
CA HIS A 600 7.35 28.98 1.11
C HIS A 600 8.41 27.98 1.62
N PRO A 601 8.91 27.02 0.79
CA PRO A 601 9.91 26.03 1.21
C PRO A 601 11.14 26.64 1.91
N LEU A 602 11.66 27.78 1.45
CA LEU A 602 12.75 28.50 2.14
C LEU A 602 12.45 28.92 3.59
N PHE A 603 11.20 29.14 3.97
CA PHE A 603 10.85 29.38 5.38
C PHE A 603 11.05 28.11 6.20
N ILE A 604 10.61 26.98 5.65
CA ILE A 604 10.66 25.63 6.24
C ILE A 604 12.12 25.18 6.37
N PHE A 605 12.88 25.19 5.28
CA PHE A 605 14.27 24.67 5.19
C PHE A 605 15.28 25.42 6.09
N ARG A 606 14.90 26.58 6.64
CA ARG A 606 15.73 27.38 7.56
C ARG A 606 15.49 27.07 9.03
N GLN A 607 14.48 26.26 9.34
CA GLN A 607 14.15 25.86 10.70
C GLN A 607 14.82 24.53 11.04
N ARG A 608 15.22 24.36 12.30
CA ARG A 608 15.65 23.10 12.87
C ARG A 608 14.42 22.33 13.30
N MET A 609 13.83 21.62 12.35
CA MET A 609 12.70 20.72 12.52
C MET A 609 12.76 19.62 11.48
N SER A 610 12.04 18.54 11.73
CA SER A 610 11.85 17.43 10.80
C SER A 610 10.37 17.15 10.58
N LYS A 611 10.00 16.77 9.34
CA LYS A 611 8.69 16.29 8.97
C LYS A 611 8.40 14.92 9.60
N GLN A 612 9.37 14.01 9.55
CA GLN A 612 9.20 12.59 9.87
C GLN A 612 10.49 11.92 10.36
N ALA A 613 10.42 10.64 10.74
CA ALA A 613 11.61 9.89 11.11
C ALA A 613 12.63 9.82 9.94
N ASP A 614 13.86 10.26 10.21
CA ASP A 614 14.99 10.25 9.27
C ASP A 614 16.16 9.50 9.93
N ALA A 615 16.96 10.16 10.78
CA ALA A 615 18.01 9.48 11.53
C ALA A 615 17.48 8.37 12.45
N ILE A 616 16.31 8.59 13.06
CA ILE A 616 15.61 7.60 13.88
C ILE A 616 15.23 6.36 13.07
N LEU A 617 14.84 6.51 11.80
CA LEU A 617 14.56 5.37 10.94
C LEU A 617 15.83 4.52 10.71
N GLY A 618 16.95 5.16 10.39
CA GLY A 618 18.23 4.47 10.21
C GLY A 618 18.68 3.73 11.48
N MET A 619 18.47 4.34 12.64
CA MET A 619 18.73 3.73 13.95
C MET A 619 17.81 2.55 14.27
N VAL A 620 16.56 2.54 13.81
CA VAL A 620 15.65 1.40 13.96
C VAL A 620 16.11 0.21 13.13
N LEU A 621 16.48 0.45 11.87
CA LEU A 621 16.90 -0.59 10.92
C LEU A 621 18.24 -1.24 11.32
N HIS A 622 19.17 -0.42 11.80
CA HIS A 622 20.53 -0.84 12.17
C HIS A 622 20.85 -0.57 13.66
N SER A 623 19.87 -0.85 14.53
CA SER A 623 20.00 -0.64 15.99
C SER A 623 21.19 -1.35 16.62
N ASN A 624 21.68 -2.42 15.99
CA ASN A 624 22.86 -3.18 16.40
C ASN A 624 24.19 -2.40 16.30
N TYR A 625 24.22 -1.24 15.65
CA TYR A 625 25.40 -0.38 15.57
C TYR A 625 25.50 0.66 16.68
N PHE A 626 24.45 0.83 17.47
CA PHE A 626 24.36 1.89 18.47
C PHE A 626 24.20 1.29 19.87
N THR A 627 24.79 1.95 20.85
CA THR A 627 24.52 1.67 22.25
C THR A 627 23.11 2.15 22.60
N GLU A 628 22.50 1.56 23.64
CA GLU A 628 21.18 2.00 24.13
C GLU A 628 21.20 3.48 24.54
N GLU A 629 22.32 3.95 25.10
CA GLU A 629 22.49 5.36 25.49
C GLU A 629 22.53 6.30 24.28
N GLU A 630 23.18 5.90 23.17
CA GLU A 630 23.14 6.65 21.92
C GLU A 630 21.73 6.70 21.33
N LEU A 631 21.03 5.56 21.31
CA LEU A 631 19.65 5.49 20.82
C LEU A 631 18.74 6.41 21.63
N ARG A 632 18.85 6.37 22.96
CA ARG A 632 18.07 7.22 23.88
C ARG A 632 18.33 8.70 23.65
N ARG A 633 19.60 9.13 23.63
CA ARG A 633 19.96 10.55 23.40
C ARG A 633 19.46 11.08 22.05
N ASN A 634 19.58 10.27 21.00
CA ASN A 634 19.10 10.68 19.68
C ASN A 634 17.56 10.72 19.66
N TYR A 635 16.89 9.73 20.24
CA TYR A 635 15.43 9.75 20.36
C TYR A 635 14.94 11.02 21.08
N ASP A 636 15.49 11.33 22.26
CA ASP A 636 15.12 12.52 23.05
C ASP A 636 15.35 13.80 22.25
N PHE A 637 16.47 13.91 21.51
CA PHE A 637 16.73 15.05 20.64
C PHE A 637 15.73 15.16 19.49
N TYR A 638 15.44 14.05 18.79
CA TYR A 638 14.55 14.06 17.64
C TYR A 638 13.07 14.25 18.04
N GLN A 639 12.68 13.92 19.26
CA GLN A 639 11.38 14.31 19.84
C GLN A 639 11.24 15.84 19.92
N GLU A 640 12.31 16.59 20.19
CA GLU A 640 12.24 18.07 20.25
C GLU A 640 11.99 18.72 18.89
N VAL A 641 12.38 18.06 17.80
CA VAL A 641 12.45 18.68 16.47
C VAL A 641 11.51 18.05 15.45
N THR A 642 10.95 16.87 15.70
CA THR A 642 10.09 16.17 14.72
C THR A 642 8.63 16.52 14.91
N LEU A 643 7.97 16.97 13.85
CA LEU A 643 6.57 17.42 13.88
C LEU A 643 5.55 16.30 13.61
N HIS A 644 6.02 15.14 13.13
CA HIS A 644 5.18 14.00 12.76
C HIS A 644 4.07 14.36 11.73
N HIS A 645 4.38 15.24 10.77
CA HIS A 645 3.46 15.65 9.70
C HIS A 645 3.34 14.61 8.56
N SER A 646 3.92 13.44 8.75
CA SER A 646 3.80 12.28 7.86
C SER A 646 3.26 11.11 8.66
N SER A 647 2.31 10.37 8.08
CA SER A 647 1.75 9.16 8.69
C SER A 647 2.81 8.05 8.89
N LEU A 648 3.97 8.18 8.24
CA LEU A 648 5.13 7.30 8.35
C LEU A 648 5.94 7.49 9.64
N SER A 649 5.72 8.58 10.39
CA SER A 649 6.63 9.01 11.45
C SER A 649 6.43 8.28 12.78
N THR A 650 5.20 8.28 13.29
CA THR A 650 4.88 7.83 14.66
C THR A 650 5.21 6.36 14.90
N CYS A 651 4.95 5.48 13.93
CA CYS A 651 5.25 4.05 14.06
C CYS A 651 6.76 3.79 14.26
N ILE A 652 7.64 4.51 13.56
CA ILE A 652 9.09 4.35 13.67
C ILE A 652 9.61 4.85 15.02
N PHE A 653 9.11 5.99 15.50
CA PHE A 653 9.40 6.45 16.85
C PHE A 653 8.91 5.45 17.90
N GLY A 654 7.69 4.91 17.75
CA GLY A 654 7.16 3.88 18.65
C GLY A 654 8.03 2.62 18.69
N ILE A 655 8.57 2.17 17.55
CA ILE A 655 9.49 1.03 17.48
C ILE A 655 10.78 1.31 18.25
N LEU A 656 11.38 2.50 18.10
CA LEU A 656 12.59 2.83 18.84
C LEU A 656 12.32 3.01 20.33
N ALA A 657 11.20 3.63 20.69
CA ALA A 657 10.74 3.80 22.07
C ALA A 657 10.66 2.45 22.82
N CYS A 658 10.18 1.39 22.15
CA CYS A 658 10.20 0.03 22.70
C CYS A 658 11.62 -0.41 23.09
N ARG A 659 12.61 -0.16 22.23
CA ARG A 659 14.00 -0.59 22.44
C ARG A 659 14.70 0.12 23.60
N ILE A 660 14.29 1.35 23.91
CA ILE A 660 14.90 2.18 24.96
C ILE A 660 14.04 2.24 26.24
N GLY A 661 12.97 1.45 26.32
CA GLY A 661 12.12 1.36 27.52
C GLY A 661 11.11 2.50 27.71
N TYR A 662 10.77 3.25 26.66
CA TYR A 662 9.72 4.27 26.68
C TYR A 662 8.37 3.66 26.29
N GLU A 663 7.90 2.72 27.11
CA GLU A 663 6.75 1.87 26.78
C GLU A 663 5.43 2.63 26.60
N GLU A 664 5.20 3.68 27.41
CA GLU A 664 3.97 4.48 27.31
C GLU A 664 3.89 5.25 25.99
N GLU A 665 5.02 5.82 25.56
CA GLU A 665 5.12 6.53 24.28
C GLU A 665 4.95 5.55 23.11
N ALA A 666 5.60 4.39 23.18
CA ALA A 666 5.45 3.33 22.18
C ALA A 666 3.99 2.90 22.01
N TYR A 667 3.28 2.66 23.12
CA TYR A 667 1.86 2.33 23.10
C TYR A 667 1.01 3.46 22.47
N THR A 668 1.30 4.71 22.85
CA THR A 668 0.56 5.87 22.37
C THR A 668 0.69 6.02 20.85
N TYR A 669 1.91 5.90 20.32
CA TYR A 669 2.14 5.95 18.87
C TYR A 669 1.49 4.77 18.13
N PHE A 670 1.57 3.55 18.69
CA PHE A 670 0.88 2.39 18.13
C PHE A 670 -0.63 2.63 18.04
N ALA A 671 -1.26 3.08 19.13
CA ALA A 671 -2.70 3.32 19.18
C ALA A 671 -3.16 4.38 18.18
N GLN A 672 -2.39 5.47 18.03
CA GLN A 672 -2.63 6.51 17.02
C GLN A 672 -2.59 5.93 15.60
N SER A 673 -1.55 5.16 15.27
CA SER A 673 -1.40 4.58 13.94
C SER A 673 -2.44 3.50 13.65
N ALA A 674 -2.81 2.67 14.64
CA ALA A 674 -3.72 1.54 14.48
C ALA A 674 -5.12 1.95 14.01
N ARG A 675 -5.61 3.12 14.44
CA ARG A 675 -6.96 3.61 14.12
C ARG A 675 -6.99 4.89 13.28
N MET A 676 -5.83 5.35 12.80
CA MET A 676 -5.70 6.59 12.03
C MET A 676 -6.72 6.67 10.88
N ASP A 677 -6.83 5.60 10.08
CA ASP A 677 -7.71 5.54 8.91
C ASP A 677 -9.16 5.25 9.28
N LEU A 678 -9.41 4.28 10.18
CA LEU A 678 -10.77 3.93 10.62
C LEU A 678 -11.50 5.11 11.26
N ASP A 679 -10.78 5.95 12.02
CA ASP A 679 -11.36 7.10 12.69
C ASP A 679 -11.02 8.43 11.98
N ASP A 680 -10.47 8.36 10.77
CA ASP A 680 -10.17 9.49 9.87
C ASP A 680 -9.48 10.66 10.61
N TYR A 681 -8.32 10.38 11.20
CA TYR A 681 -7.57 11.36 12.01
C TYR A 681 -7.00 12.53 11.21
N HIS A 682 -6.88 12.37 9.88
CA HIS A 682 -6.34 13.38 8.97
C HIS A 682 -7.41 14.04 8.08
N ASP A 683 -8.68 13.67 8.24
CA ASP A 683 -9.82 14.16 7.43
C ASP A 683 -9.57 14.06 5.91
N ASN A 684 -8.83 13.02 5.49
CA ASN A 684 -8.42 12.81 4.11
C ASN A 684 -8.48 11.34 3.68
N PHE A 685 -9.08 10.46 4.49
CA PHE A 685 -9.23 9.04 4.16
C PHE A 685 -10.11 8.82 2.91
N TYR A 686 -10.96 9.78 2.56
CA TYR A 686 -11.71 9.78 1.30
C TYR A 686 -10.83 9.64 0.05
N ALA A 687 -9.57 10.11 0.08
CA ALA A 687 -8.63 10.03 -1.03
C ALA A 687 -8.00 8.63 -1.23
N GLY A 688 -8.20 7.73 -0.26
CA GLY A 688 -7.66 6.37 -0.24
C GLY A 688 -6.84 6.07 1.02
N ILE A 689 -6.54 4.77 1.22
CA ILE A 689 -5.85 4.25 2.41
C ILE A 689 -4.45 4.84 2.62
N HIS A 690 -3.93 4.83 3.85
CA HIS A 690 -2.52 5.20 4.10
C HIS A 690 -1.67 3.94 4.25
N ALA A 691 -1.29 3.32 3.13
CA ALA A 691 -0.61 2.02 3.13
C ALA A 691 0.64 1.97 4.04
N ALA A 692 1.51 2.97 3.99
CA ALA A 692 2.71 2.95 4.83
C ALA A 692 2.39 2.95 6.34
N ASN A 693 1.41 3.76 6.79
CA ASN A 693 0.95 3.75 8.18
C ASN A 693 0.29 2.41 8.54
N MET A 694 -0.59 1.90 7.67
CA MET A 694 -1.24 0.61 7.89
C MET A 694 -0.22 -0.51 8.08
N ALA A 695 0.80 -0.60 7.23
CA ALA A 695 1.86 -1.60 7.40
C ALA A 695 2.77 -1.31 8.62
N GLY A 696 3.01 -0.02 8.93
CA GLY A 696 3.74 0.42 10.11
C GLY A 696 3.12 -0.05 11.44
N THR A 697 1.80 -0.27 11.48
CA THR A 697 1.14 -0.80 12.68
C THR A 697 1.50 -2.25 12.97
N TRP A 698 1.71 -3.08 11.94
CA TRP A 698 2.25 -4.43 12.10
C TRP A 698 3.70 -4.39 12.58
N GLN A 699 4.50 -3.47 12.01
CA GLN A 699 5.89 -3.30 12.44
C GLN A 699 6.00 -2.84 13.90
N ALA A 700 5.09 -1.99 14.37
CA ALA A 700 5.07 -1.57 15.77
C ALA A 700 4.89 -2.76 16.74
N VAL A 701 4.08 -3.76 16.37
CA VAL A 701 3.95 -5.00 17.17
C VAL A 701 5.18 -5.88 17.02
N VAL A 702 5.60 -6.17 15.79
CA VAL A 702 6.62 -7.20 15.53
C VAL A 702 8.04 -6.69 15.74
N PHE A 703 8.37 -5.51 15.24
CA PHE A 703 9.68 -4.89 15.43
C PHE A 703 9.76 -4.00 16.67
N GLY A 704 8.64 -3.45 17.13
CA GLY A 704 8.57 -2.70 18.38
C GLY A 704 8.40 -3.64 19.56
N PHE A 705 7.15 -4.00 19.90
CA PHE A 705 6.84 -4.72 21.13
C PHE A 705 7.53 -6.08 21.24
N ALA A 706 7.56 -6.88 20.17
CA ALA A 706 8.23 -8.18 20.19
C ALA A 706 9.75 -8.08 19.98
N GLY A 707 10.24 -6.93 19.52
CA GLY A 707 11.65 -6.68 19.28
C GLY A 707 12.28 -7.62 18.25
N LEU A 708 11.51 -8.12 17.27
CA LEU A 708 12.01 -9.08 16.27
C LEU A 708 13.08 -8.43 15.39
N ARG A 709 14.27 -9.03 15.29
CA ARG A 709 15.33 -8.61 14.36
C ARG A 709 16.03 -9.82 13.73
N VAL A 710 16.63 -9.57 12.56
CA VAL A 710 17.48 -10.52 11.82
C VAL A 710 18.81 -9.91 11.35
N ASN A 711 19.04 -8.62 11.63
CA ASN A 711 20.16 -7.84 11.11
C ASN A 711 21.54 -8.29 11.64
N ARG A 712 21.59 -9.12 12.70
CA ARG A 712 22.83 -9.76 13.19
C ARG A 712 23.13 -11.11 12.54
N GLY A 713 22.35 -11.50 11.53
CA GLY A 713 22.48 -12.79 10.82
C GLY A 713 21.78 -13.97 11.51
N PHE A 714 21.06 -13.71 12.61
CA PHE A 714 20.25 -14.69 13.31
C PHE A 714 18.95 -14.05 13.80
N LEU A 715 17.91 -14.88 13.98
CA LEU A 715 16.62 -14.46 14.50
C LEU A 715 16.72 -14.16 16.01
N GLU A 716 16.33 -12.95 16.41
CA GLU A 716 16.23 -12.53 17.80
C GLU A 716 14.89 -11.85 18.10
N LEU A 717 14.40 -12.01 19.32
CA LEU A 717 13.21 -11.38 19.87
C LEU A 717 13.59 -10.75 21.22
N HIS A 718 13.16 -9.51 21.45
CA HIS A 718 13.30 -8.81 22.72
C HIS A 718 11.92 -8.28 23.15
N PRO A 719 11.03 -9.17 23.63
CA PRO A 719 9.65 -8.81 23.90
C PRO A 719 9.54 -7.87 25.10
N ILE A 720 8.71 -6.85 24.94
CA ILE A 720 8.18 -6.01 26.01
C ILE A 720 6.66 -6.10 26.02
N LEU A 721 6.03 -5.75 27.14
CA LEU A 721 4.59 -5.68 27.27
C LEU A 721 4.20 -4.35 27.93
N PRO A 722 3.79 -3.33 27.16
CA PRO A 722 3.35 -2.06 27.72
C PRO A 722 2.26 -2.24 28.77
N GLU A 723 2.29 -1.46 29.85
CA GLU A 723 1.37 -1.61 30.99
C GLU A 723 -0.12 -1.58 30.58
N LYS A 724 -0.47 -0.80 29.55
CA LYS A 724 -1.84 -0.65 29.04
C LYS A 724 -2.32 -1.87 28.23
N MET A 725 -1.43 -2.77 27.80
CA MET A 725 -1.77 -4.00 27.06
C MET A 725 -1.93 -5.19 28.01
N LYS A 726 -2.88 -6.10 27.72
CA LYS A 726 -2.95 -7.38 28.44
C LYS A 726 -2.03 -8.42 27.84
N GLY A 727 -1.86 -8.37 26.53
CA GLY A 727 -1.01 -9.27 25.76
C GLY A 727 -1.11 -8.98 24.26
N TYR A 728 -0.26 -9.63 23.48
CA TYR A 728 -0.36 -9.67 22.03
C TYR A 728 0.11 -11.01 21.49
N GLU A 729 -0.41 -11.38 20.33
CA GLU A 729 0.00 -12.57 19.60
C GLU A 729 0.17 -12.26 18.12
N PHE A 730 1.14 -12.90 17.47
CA PHE A 730 1.29 -12.82 16.03
C PHE A 730 2.02 -14.05 15.49
N ARG A 731 1.90 -14.24 14.17
CA ARG A 731 2.60 -15.29 13.45
C ARG A 731 3.54 -14.68 12.42
N PHE A 732 4.63 -15.39 12.13
CA PHE A 732 5.55 -15.01 11.07
C PHE A 732 6.29 -16.21 10.50
N MET A 733 6.73 -16.07 9.26
CA MET A 733 7.57 -17.01 8.54
C MET A 733 9.04 -16.62 8.70
N TYR A 734 9.87 -17.61 9.02
CA TYR A 734 11.33 -17.47 8.99
C TYR A 734 11.95 -18.71 8.39
N ARG A 735 12.60 -18.54 7.24
CA ARG A 735 13.23 -19.59 6.43
C ARG A 735 12.26 -20.73 6.11
N GLY A 736 10.99 -20.47 5.87
CA GLY A 736 9.98 -21.52 5.64
C GLY A 736 9.43 -22.21 6.89
N ARG A 737 9.74 -21.70 8.10
CA ARG A 737 9.15 -22.14 9.36
C ARG A 737 8.09 -21.14 9.80
N LEU A 738 6.90 -21.61 10.19
CA LEU A 738 5.86 -20.76 10.78
C LEU A 738 6.03 -20.73 12.29
N LEU A 739 6.25 -19.55 12.84
CA LEU A 739 6.39 -19.32 14.28
C LEU A 739 5.19 -18.53 14.81
N HIS A 740 4.78 -18.86 16.03
CA HIS A 740 3.76 -18.12 16.78
C HIS A 740 4.36 -17.57 18.05
N VAL A 741 4.25 -16.26 18.23
CA VAL A 741 4.69 -15.55 19.42
C VAL A 741 3.45 -15.10 20.17
N ARG A 742 3.44 -15.37 21.47
CA ARG A 742 2.44 -14.87 22.41
C ARG A 742 3.16 -14.23 23.59
N THR A 743 2.85 -12.97 23.88
CA THR A 743 3.37 -12.26 25.05
C THR A 743 2.22 -11.85 25.94
N GLY A 744 2.28 -12.25 27.21
CA GLY A 744 1.31 -11.93 28.25
C GLY A 744 2.01 -11.55 29.57
N ARG A 745 1.24 -11.44 30.66
CA ARG A 745 1.77 -11.10 31.99
C ARG A 745 2.66 -12.20 32.57
N GLU A 746 2.47 -13.43 32.09
CA GLU A 746 3.23 -14.62 32.44
C GLU A 746 4.56 -14.75 31.68
N GLY A 747 4.85 -13.85 30.73
CA GLY A 747 6.04 -13.88 29.90
C GLY A 747 5.73 -14.07 28.41
N THR A 748 6.76 -14.38 27.62
CA THR A 748 6.64 -14.62 26.18
C THR A 748 6.85 -16.09 25.86
N ARG A 749 5.95 -16.65 25.05
CA ARG A 749 6.06 -17.99 24.48
C ARG A 749 6.27 -17.90 22.97
N VAL A 750 7.27 -18.61 22.46
CA VAL A 750 7.49 -18.80 21.01
C VAL A 750 7.30 -20.27 20.67
N THR A 751 6.40 -20.58 19.74
CA THR A 751 6.06 -21.96 19.32
C THR A 751 6.34 -22.15 17.84
N LEU A 752 6.98 -23.27 17.47
CA LEU A 752 7.13 -23.70 16.08
C LEU A 752 5.83 -24.38 15.64
N LEU A 753 5.04 -23.70 14.80
CA LEU A 753 3.76 -24.22 14.32
C LEU A 753 3.94 -25.18 13.14
N SER A 754 4.86 -24.88 12.23
CA SER A 754 5.18 -25.76 11.10
C SER A 754 6.61 -25.59 10.58
N GLY A 755 7.13 -26.65 9.96
CA GLY A 755 8.46 -26.67 9.34
C GLY A 755 9.55 -27.30 10.20
N ASP A 756 10.78 -27.28 9.67
CA ASP A 756 11.96 -27.85 10.33
C ASP A 756 12.39 -27.07 11.59
N GLY A 757 13.28 -27.66 12.39
CA GLY A 757 13.85 -27.00 13.56
C GLY A 757 14.46 -25.62 13.26
N VAL A 758 14.40 -24.74 14.26
CA VAL A 758 14.84 -23.34 14.19
C VAL A 758 15.60 -22.93 15.45
N VAL A 759 16.60 -22.07 15.27
CA VAL A 759 17.36 -21.44 16.35
C VAL A 759 16.95 -19.98 16.42
N LEU A 760 16.67 -19.51 17.64
CA LEU A 760 16.33 -18.12 17.90
C LEU A 760 16.93 -17.65 19.22
N TRP A 761 17.11 -16.35 19.35
CA TRP A 761 17.42 -15.70 20.61
C TRP A 761 16.16 -15.08 21.20
N LEU A 762 15.91 -15.34 22.47
CA LEU A 762 14.81 -14.75 23.23
C LEU A 762 15.43 -14.01 24.42
N GLY A 763 15.42 -12.67 24.34
CA GLY A 763 16.33 -11.85 25.12
C GLY A 763 17.78 -12.23 24.82
N ASP A 764 18.59 -12.38 25.86
CA ASP A 764 20.00 -12.77 25.73
C ASP A 764 20.23 -14.30 25.72
N THR A 765 19.16 -15.10 25.64
CA THR A 765 19.24 -16.57 25.70
C THR A 765 19.02 -17.20 24.34
N ARG A 766 19.93 -18.09 23.93
CA ARG A 766 19.82 -18.87 22.71
C ARG A 766 18.97 -20.12 22.93
N HIS A 767 17.96 -20.31 22.10
CA HIS A 767 17.05 -21.45 22.11
C HIS A 767 17.07 -22.22 20.79
N GLN A 768 16.66 -23.48 20.85
CA GLN A 768 16.48 -24.34 19.69
C GLN A 768 15.15 -25.08 19.81
N LEU A 769 14.28 -24.90 18.82
CA LEU A 769 13.04 -25.66 18.64
C LEU A 769 13.35 -26.75 17.60
N LEU A 770 13.06 -28.02 17.91
CA LEU A 770 13.50 -29.15 17.09
C LEU A 770 12.43 -29.65 16.12
N LYS A 771 11.15 -29.55 16.49
CA LYS A 771 10.01 -30.03 15.71
C LYS A 771 8.75 -29.23 15.97
N GLU A 772 7.75 -29.42 15.11
CA GLU A 772 6.43 -28.82 15.25
C GLU A 772 5.82 -29.09 16.63
N GLY A 773 5.24 -28.03 17.22
CA GLY A 773 4.69 -28.02 18.57
C GLY A 773 5.70 -27.71 19.68
N ASP A 774 7.02 -27.75 19.41
CA ASP A 774 8.01 -27.31 20.37
C ASP A 774 7.87 -25.81 20.67
N TYR A 775 8.13 -25.42 21.91
CA TYR A 775 8.07 -24.02 22.34
C TYR A 775 9.15 -23.68 23.35
N VAL A 776 9.45 -22.39 23.46
CA VAL A 776 10.29 -21.79 24.51
C VAL A 776 9.53 -20.66 25.20
N CYS A 777 9.86 -20.41 26.47
CA CYS A 777 9.30 -19.32 27.25
C CYS A 777 10.41 -18.46 27.89
N CYS A 778 10.16 -17.16 28.05
CA CYS A 778 10.96 -16.25 28.89
C CYS A 778 10.08 -15.39 29.79
#